data_AF-A0AAE1X9D8-F1
#
_entry.id   AF-A0AAE1X9D8-F1
#
_cell.length_a   1.000
_cell.length_b   1.000
_cell.length_c   1.000
_cell.angle_alpha   90.00
_cell.angle_beta   90.00
_cell.angle_gamma   90.00
#
_symmetry.space_group_name_H-M   'P 1'
#
loop_
_entity.id
_entity.type
_entity.pdbx_description
1 polymer ?
#
loop_
_entity_poly.entity_id
_entity_poly.type
_entity_poly.pdbx_seq_one_letter_code
_entity_poly.pdbx_strand_id
1 'polypeptide(L)'
;MGKVGVTLAAGCAAAVCVVAAVMVGRSVRRRRGWRRVVRVLEELEEGCATTVGRLRQVVDAMAVEMHAGLASEGGSKLKMLLTYVHNLPTGNEKGIYYALDLGGTNFRVLRVKLGGQRCIIEHDVDLQPIPQHLMTSSSVELFDFIATSLKDFVEREEDISEPSQGERRELGFTFSFPVKQTSSSSGTLIKWTKGFSIEDMVGRDVSQCLQEALSRKGLDMQVTVLINDTVGTLALGHYHDEDTVAAVIIGTGTNACYLERADAIIKCQGPLTTSAGMVINMEWGNFWSSHLPRTPYDAELDADSPHPNDQGFEKMISGLYLGDIVRRVILRMSQESDVFGPVSSKLLEPFILRTPMIAAMHEDDSPNLSEVAQILNDTLEIPDVPLNVRKLVVKVCDVVTRRAARLAAAGIVGILKKIGRDGNGGIAGGKTKSGSRIKMRRTVVAVEGGLYTNYTMFREYLNEAMGQILGEDVAPYVILKVTNDGSAWRNFGTIGILQYDADENWVNGEAADPPHHRLDAQTTSAMDFLKTLIGARKGTTFKGISQLKKYLSRLGYMNDDINTPTNQINDFFDGKLELAVKRYQTFFKLAVNGVMDANTVAQMSRPRCGVPDFHLNSSNNELFLQVPPLASHFTFLPGDPKWPKRNLTYSFRRADIKISFQYRDHGDGSPFDGPGGILGHAAPPTDARIHYDGDERWVDGVTPGAFDLQTVGLHELGHALGLGHTVHVDAIMYPHVQVGVRKVLGYDDVLGIRTLYPF
;
A
#
# COMPACT_ATOMS: atom_id res chain seq x y z
N MET A 1 -21.71 56.62 -74.38
CA MET A 1 -22.06 55.74 -73.23
C MET A 1 -21.17 54.49 -73.10
N GLY A 2 -20.37 54.08 -74.10
CA GLY A 2 -19.61 52.81 -74.05
C GLY A 2 -18.35 52.74 -73.16
N LYS A 3 -17.68 53.86 -72.85
CA LYS A 3 -16.43 53.83 -72.05
C LYS A 3 -16.65 53.78 -70.53
N VAL A 4 -17.82 54.20 -70.05
CA VAL A 4 -18.16 54.19 -68.61
C VAL A 4 -18.67 52.81 -68.16
N GLY A 5 -19.32 52.06 -69.04
CA GLY A 5 -19.78 50.69 -68.73
C GLY A 5 -18.64 49.68 -68.58
N VAL A 6 -17.55 49.84 -69.35
CA VAL A 6 -16.40 48.93 -69.31
C VAL A 6 -15.54 49.12 -68.05
N THR A 7 -15.36 50.37 -67.58
CA THR A 7 -14.63 50.64 -66.33
C THR A 7 -15.41 50.22 -65.09
N LEU A 8 -16.74 50.37 -65.10
CA LEU A 8 -17.59 49.89 -64.01
C LEU A 8 -17.61 48.35 -63.93
N ALA A 9 -17.74 47.67 -65.08
CA ALA A 9 -17.73 46.21 -65.15
C ALA A 9 -16.36 45.61 -64.74
N ALA A 10 -15.24 46.23 -65.15
CA ALA A 10 -13.90 45.81 -64.74
C ALA A 10 -13.65 46.03 -63.24
N GLY A 11 -14.15 47.15 -62.68
CA GLY A 11 -14.09 47.42 -61.23
C GLY A 11 -14.91 46.41 -60.40
N CYS A 12 -16.11 46.06 -60.84
CA CYS A 12 -16.92 45.02 -60.21
C CYS A 12 -16.26 43.64 -60.29
N ALA A 13 -15.69 43.26 -61.44
CA ALA A 13 -15.00 41.98 -61.60
C ALA A 13 -13.74 41.88 -60.71
N ALA A 14 -12.96 42.96 -60.60
CA ALA A 14 -11.81 43.02 -59.71
C ALA A 14 -12.21 42.92 -58.23
N ALA A 15 -13.28 43.61 -57.82
CA ALA A 15 -13.82 43.52 -56.46
C ALA A 15 -14.30 42.09 -56.13
N VAL A 16 -15.00 41.43 -57.06
CA VAL A 16 -15.44 40.03 -56.90
C VAL A 16 -14.24 39.07 -56.81
N CYS A 17 -13.19 39.27 -57.60
CA CYS A 17 -11.98 38.46 -57.54
C CYS A 17 -11.22 38.64 -56.21
N VAL A 18 -11.14 39.87 -55.69
CA VAL A 18 -10.54 40.16 -54.37
C VAL A 18 -11.37 39.52 -53.25
N VAL A 19 -12.69 39.65 -53.28
CA VAL A 19 -13.59 39.00 -52.31
C VAL A 19 -13.45 37.48 -52.39
N ALA A 20 -13.43 36.90 -53.58
CA ALA A 20 -13.24 35.46 -53.78
C ALA A 20 -11.86 34.99 -53.27
N ALA A 21 -10.79 35.73 -53.55
CA ALA A 21 -9.44 35.42 -53.06
C ALA A 21 -9.36 35.52 -51.53
N VAL A 22 -10.03 36.51 -50.91
CA VAL A 22 -10.15 36.64 -49.45
C VAL A 22 -10.97 35.50 -48.86
N MET A 23 -12.08 35.10 -49.51
CA MET A 23 -12.91 33.96 -49.08
C MET A 23 -12.16 32.63 -49.19
N VAL A 24 -11.41 32.40 -50.27
CA VAL A 24 -10.55 31.23 -50.46
C VAL A 24 -9.41 31.25 -49.43
N GLY A 25 -8.75 32.39 -49.23
CA GLY A 25 -7.71 32.56 -48.22
C GLY A 25 -8.20 32.30 -46.80
N ARG A 26 -9.40 32.80 -46.45
CA ARG A 26 -10.09 32.50 -45.18
C ARG A 26 -10.45 31.02 -45.05
N SER A 27 -10.96 30.40 -46.11
CA SER A 27 -11.28 28.96 -46.14
C SER A 27 -10.04 28.08 -45.95
N VAL A 28 -8.93 28.40 -46.61
CA VAL A 28 -7.64 27.70 -46.48
C VAL A 28 -7.07 27.87 -45.06
N ARG A 29 -7.11 29.09 -44.49
CA ARG A 29 -6.68 29.33 -43.10
C ARG A 29 -7.53 28.54 -42.11
N ARG A 30 -8.86 28.56 -42.24
CA ARG A 30 -9.78 27.74 -41.41
C ARG A 30 -9.48 26.24 -41.53
N ARG A 31 -9.23 25.72 -42.73
CA ARG A 31 -8.84 24.30 -42.94
C ARG A 31 -7.49 23.95 -42.33
N ARG A 32 -6.52 24.87 -42.28
CA ARG A 32 -5.23 24.67 -41.62
C ARG A 32 -5.38 24.72 -40.09
N GLY A 33 -6.13 25.69 -39.58
CA GLY A 33 -6.46 25.79 -38.15
C GLY A 33 -7.18 24.56 -37.61
N TRP A 34 -8.21 24.11 -38.33
CA TRP A 34 -8.93 22.87 -38.01
C TRP A 34 -8.00 21.64 -37.94
N ARG A 35 -7.07 21.50 -38.88
CA ARG A 35 -6.09 20.39 -38.85
C ARG A 35 -5.16 20.44 -37.63
N ARG A 36 -4.75 21.63 -37.18
CA ARG A 36 -3.94 21.76 -35.95
C ARG A 36 -4.73 21.35 -34.72
N VAL A 37 -5.97 21.77 -34.63
CA VAL A 37 -6.87 21.42 -33.51
C VAL A 37 -7.18 19.92 -33.48
N VAL A 38 -7.41 19.30 -34.64
CA VAL A 38 -7.58 17.84 -34.74
C VAL A 38 -6.30 17.11 -34.33
N ARG A 39 -5.12 17.60 -34.71
CA ARG A 39 -3.84 17.03 -34.24
C ARG A 39 -3.70 17.10 -32.72
N VAL A 40 -4.11 18.19 -32.07
CA VAL A 40 -4.11 18.27 -30.59
C VAL A 40 -4.97 17.17 -29.97
N LEU A 41 -6.13 16.86 -30.57
CA LEU A 41 -6.96 15.73 -30.13
C LEU A 41 -6.28 14.38 -30.38
N GLU A 42 -5.67 14.16 -31.54
CA GLU A 42 -4.93 12.93 -31.86
C GLU A 42 -3.78 12.69 -30.87
N GLU A 43 -2.99 13.74 -30.56
CA GLU A 43 -1.91 13.68 -29.56
C GLU A 43 -2.45 13.37 -28.15
N LEU A 44 -3.62 13.91 -27.79
CA LEU A 44 -4.29 13.60 -26.53
C LEU A 44 -4.76 12.13 -26.49
N GLU A 45 -5.35 11.63 -27.58
CA GLU A 45 -5.81 10.23 -27.70
C GLU A 45 -4.64 9.25 -27.56
N GLU A 46 -3.54 9.49 -28.27
CA GLU A 46 -2.32 8.69 -28.18
C GLU A 46 -1.68 8.77 -26.78
N GLY A 47 -1.57 9.98 -26.23
CA GLY A 47 -0.98 10.22 -24.91
C GLY A 47 -1.79 9.59 -23.77
N CYS A 48 -3.12 9.55 -23.89
CA CYS A 48 -4.04 8.96 -22.92
C CYS A 48 -4.31 7.47 -23.13
N ALA A 49 -3.71 6.84 -24.14
CA ALA A 49 -4.02 5.46 -24.52
C ALA A 49 -3.75 4.46 -23.39
N THR A 50 -4.80 3.72 -23.03
CA THR A 50 -4.83 2.72 -21.95
C THR A 50 -5.20 1.34 -22.52
N THR A 51 -4.33 0.79 -23.37
CA THR A 51 -4.49 -0.57 -23.90
C THR A 51 -4.54 -1.58 -22.76
N VAL A 52 -5.20 -2.73 -22.97
CA VAL A 52 -5.31 -3.77 -21.93
C VAL A 52 -3.94 -4.24 -21.45
N GLY A 53 -2.95 -4.34 -22.34
CA GLY A 53 -1.56 -4.64 -21.98
C GLY A 53 -0.95 -3.61 -21.03
N ARG A 54 -1.15 -2.32 -21.30
CA ARG A 54 -0.69 -1.23 -20.43
C ARG A 54 -1.41 -1.25 -19.08
N LEU A 55 -2.72 -1.49 -19.06
CA LEU A 55 -3.49 -1.60 -17.82
C LEU A 55 -3.01 -2.76 -16.94
N ARG A 56 -2.68 -3.91 -17.53
CA ARG A 56 -2.07 -5.04 -16.79
C ARG A 56 -0.71 -4.68 -16.18
N GLN A 57 0.11 -3.88 -16.86
CA GLN A 57 1.36 -3.38 -16.28
C GLN A 57 1.10 -2.42 -15.10
N VAL A 58 0.05 -1.59 -15.18
CA VAL A 58 -0.37 -0.74 -14.06
C VAL A 58 -0.86 -1.59 -12.87
N VAL A 59 -1.64 -2.65 -13.12
CA VAL A 59 -2.07 -3.64 -12.11
C VAL A 59 -0.86 -4.27 -11.42
N ASP A 60 0.13 -4.73 -12.19
CA ASP A 60 1.35 -5.34 -11.66
C ASP A 60 2.15 -4.36 -10.80
N ALA A 61 2.35 -3.13 -11.31
CA ALA A 61 3.04 -2.08 -10.57
C ALA A 61 2.30 -1.69 -9.28
N MET A 62 0.97 -1.61 -9.30
CA MET A 62 0.17 -1.36 -8.10
C MET A 62 0.41 -2.44 -7.04
N ALA A 63 0.34 -3.72 -7.41
CA ALA A 63 0.58 -4.82 -6.48
C ALA A 63 2.02 -4.80 -5.90
N VAL A 64 3.03 -4.47 -6.72
CA VAL A 64 4.43 -4.32 -6.27
C VAL A 64 4.57 -3.18 -5.26
N GLU A 65 4.03 -2.00 -5.56
CA GLU A 65 4.07 -0.86 -4.64
C GLU A 65 3.31 -1.15 -3.34
N MET A 66 2.20 -1.90 -3.40
CA MET A 66 1.47 -2.34 -2.20
C MET A 66 2.33 -3.24 -1.32
N HIS A 67 3.06 -4.20 -1.92
CA HIS A 67 4.03 -5.02 -1.20
C HIS A 67 5.12 -4.17 -0.56
N ALA A 68 5.72 -3.23 -1.30
CA ALA A 68 6.80 -2.39 -0.79
C ALA A 68 6.34 -1.46 0.35
N GLY A 69 5.13 -0.90 0.26
CA GLY A 69 4.55 -0.06 1.32
C GLY A 69 4.18 -0.81 2.60
N LEU A 70 3.93 -2.11 2.51
CA LEU A 70 3.73 -3.01 3.67
C LEU A 70 5.06 -3.59 4.19
N ALA A 71 6.11 -3.60 3.38
CA ALA A 71 7.42 -4.13 3.76
C ALA A 71 8.11 -3.25 4.82
N SER A 72 8.10 -1.94 4.61
CA SER A 72 8.70 -0.97 5.54
C SER A 72 8.05 0.40 5.44
N GLU A 73 8.16 1.20 6.52
CA GLU A 73 7.71 2.59 6.51
C GLU A 73 8.51 3.41 5.48
N GLY A 74 7.82 4.01 4.52
CA GLY A 74 8.43 4.74 3.41
C GLY A 74 8.98 3.87 2.27
N GLY A 75 8.73 2.56 2.28
CA GLY A 75 9.18 1.63 1.22
C GLY A 75 8.50 1.83 -0.14
N SER A 76 7.38 2.56 -0.18
CA SER A 76 6.65 2.94 -1.39
C SER A 76 6.12 4.38 -1.28
N LYS A 77 5.71 4.95 -2.42
CA LYS A 77 4.86 6.14 -2.44
C LYS A 77 3.46 5.87 -1.90
N LEU A 78 2.98 4.63 -1.98
CA LEU A 78 1.81 4.15 -1.24
C LEU A 78 2.14 4.09 0.25
N LYS A 79 1.33 4.74 1.08
CA LYS A 79 1.59 4.79 2.53
C LYS A 79 1.27 3.46 3.20
N MET A 80 0.24 2.75 2.73
CA MET A 80 -0.21 1.47 3.29
C MET A 80 -0.35 1.56 4.82
N LEU A 81 -1.07 2.57 5.29
CA LEU A 81 -1.22 2.92 6.69
C LEU A 81 -1.94 1.81 7.45
N LEU A 82 -1.38 1.44 8.61
CA LEU A 82 -1.98 0.48 9.53
C LEU A 82 -3.17 1.15 10.21
N THR A 83 -4.33 0.49 10.18
CA THR A 83 -5.56 1.04 10.76
C THR A 83 -5.84 0.50 12.16
N TYR A 84 -5.17 -0.59 12.54
CA TYR A 84 -5.47 -1.37 13.76
C TYR A 84 -6.92 -1.91 13.81
N VAL A 85 -7.64 -1.88 12.67
CA VAL A 85 -8.94 -2.51 12.52
C VAL A 85 -8.73 -3.95 12.09
N HIS A 86 -8.88 -4.88 13.03
CA HIS A 86 -8.60 -6.30 12.86
C HIS A 86 -9.82 -7.11 12.42
N ASN A 87 -11.00 -6.72 12.91
CA ASN A 87 -12.25 -7.41 12.66
C ASN A 87 -13.23 -6.43 12.01
N LEU A 88 -13.87 -6.86 10.92
CA LEU A 88 -14.92 -6.11 10.26
C LEU A 88 -16.29 -6.51 10.84
N PRO A 89 -17.32 -5.64 10.73
CA PRO A 89 -18.67 -5.95 11.21
C PRO A 89 -19.25 -7.24 10.62
N THR A 90 -19.71 -8.14 11.47
CA THR A 90 -20.32 -9.42 11.10
C THR A 90 -21.77 -9.27 10.63
N GLY A 91 -22.44 -8.19 11.03
CA GLY A 91 -23.88 -8.03 10.87
C GLY A 91 -24.69 -8.44 12.10
N ASN A 92 -24.09 -9.08 13.10
CA ASN A 92 -24.83 -9.55 14.28
C ASN A 92 -24.89 -8.54 15.43
N GLU A 93 -24.34 -7.34 15.22
CA GLU A 93 -24.19 -6.35 16.25
C GLU A 93 -25.51 -5.72 16.69
N LYS A 94 -25.57 -5.37 17.97
CA LYS A 94 -26.78 -4.89 18.64
C LYS A 94 -26.39 -3.76 19.58
N GLY A 95 -27.23 -2.75 19.67
CA GLY A 95 -27.00 -1.62 20.58
C GLY A 95 -27.16 -0.27 19.89
N ILE A 96 -26.94 0.79 20.66
CA ILE A 96 -26.97 2.17 20.19
C ILE A 96 -25.53 2.64 20.07
N TYR A 97 -25.20 3.27 18.95
CA TYR A 97 -23.86 3.75 18.67
C TYR A 97 -23.89 5.14 18.06
N TYR A 98 -22.86 5.93 18.36
CA TYR A 98 -22.67 7.25 17.79
C TYR A 98 -21.49 7.27 16.82
N ALA A 99 -21.60 8.11 15.79
CA ALA A 99 -20.52 8.36 14.85
C ALA A 99 -20.38 9.87 14.56
N LEU A 100 -19.13 10.30 14.39
CA LEU A 100 -18.75 11.62 13.92
C LEU A 100 -17.98 11.47 12.60
N ASP A 101 -18.42 12.14 11.54
CA ASP A 101 -17.71 12.20 10.26
C ASP A 101 -17.25 13.62 9.98
N LEU A 102 -15.93 13.81 10.00
CA LEU A 102 -15.27 15.04 9.63
C LEU A 102 -14.41 14.82 8.38
N GLY A 103 -14.92 15.26 7.23
CA GLY A 103 -14.26 14.99 5.95
C GLY A 103 -14.29 16.12 4.92
N GLY A 104 -14.79 17.31 5.25
CA GLY A 104 -14.87 18.46 4.34
C GLY A 104 -15.40 19.73 5.02
N THR A 105 -16.11 20.58 4.28
CA THR A 105 -16.71 21.84 4.78
C THR A 105 -17.95 21.64 5.65
N ASN A 106 -18.42 20.41 5.77
CA ASN A 106 -19.47 20.00 6.69
C ASN A 106 -18.97 18.76 7.43
N PHE A 107 -19.45 18.58 8.66
CA PHE A 107 -19.32 17.32 9.38
C PHE A 107 -20.70 16.75 9.68
N ARG A 108 -20.76 15.48 10.07
CA ARG A 108 -22.00 14.82 10.44
C ARG A 108 -21.90 14.19 11.79
N VAL A 109 -23.01 14.25 12.51
CA VAL A 109 -23.24 13.48 13.73
C VAL A 109 -24.31 12.45 13.42
N LEU A 110 -24.09 11.22 13.87
CA LEU A 110 -25.01 10.11 13.62
C LEU A 110 -25.25 9.33 14.90
N ARG A 111 -26.48 8.84 15.06
CA ARG A 111 -26.88 7.80 16.01
C ARG A 111 -27.51 6.66 15.25
N VAL A 112 -27.22 5.45 15.66
CA VAL A 112 -27.68 4.22 15.02
C VAL A 112 -28.05 3.19 16.08
N LYS A 113 -29.20 2.56 15.91
CA LYS A 113 -29.64 1.42 16.72
C LYS A 113 -29.66 0.15 15.88
N LEU A 114 -28.86 -0.84 16.26
CA LEU A 114 -28.74 -2.12 15.58
C LEU A 114 -29.54 -3.22 16.28
N GLY A 115 -30.18 -4.08 15.48
CA GLY A 115 -30.96 -5.22 15.95
C GLY A 115 -30.28 -6.58 15.78
N GLY A 116 -29.06 -6.61 15.23
CA GLY A 116 -28.38 -7.81 14.76
C GLY A 116 -28.98 -8.33 13.44
N GLN A 117 -28.41 -9.41 12.90
CA GLN A 117 -28.82 -10.01 11.62
C GLN A 117 -28.89 -9.00 10.45
N ARG A 118 -27.98 -8.03 10.43
CA ARG A 118 -27.85 -6.94 9.46
C ARG A 118 -29.06 -6.00 9.47
N CYS A 119 -29.82 -5.98 10.57
CA CYS A 119 -31.01 -5.16 10.76
C CYS A 119 -30.67 -3.86 11.48
N ILE A 120 -31.13 -2.76 10.91
CA ILE A 120 -30.98 -1.42 11.48
C ILE A 120 -32.38 -1.00 11.94
N ILE A 121 -32.52 -0.78 13.24
CA ILE A 121 -33.81 -0.49 13.87
C ILE A 121 -34.16 0.98 13.71
N GLU A 122 -33.19 1.86 13.98
CA GLU A 122 -33.38 3.30 14.05
C GLU A 122 -32.07 4.00 13.68
N HIS A 123 -32.16 5.17 13.07
CA HIS A 123 -31.00 6.01 12.79
C HIS A 123 -31.40 7.48 12.76
N ASP A 124 -30.51 8.34 13.25
CA ASP A 124 -30.62 9.79 13.19
C ASP A 124 -29.32 10.35 12.64
N VAL A 125 -29.43 11.34 11.76
CA VAL A 125 -28.26 12.05 11.23
C VAL A 125 -28.50 13.53 11.21
N ASP A 126 -27.49 14.27 11.66
CA ASP A 126 -27.44 15.71 11.57
C ASP A 126 -26.20 16.18 10.81
N LEU A 127 -26.42 17.07 9.84
CA LEU A 127 -25.38 17.63 8.98
C LEU A 127 -25.08 19.05 9.45
N GLN A 128 -23.85 19.27 9.89
CA GLN A 128 -23.42 20.52 10.50
C GLN A 128 -22.40 21.23 9.57
N PRO A 129 -22.73 22.42 9.04
CA PRO A 129 -21.77 23.20 8.28
C PRO A 129 -20.68 23.75 9.19
N ILE A 130 -19.43 23.67 8.75
CA ILE A 130 -18.29 24.22 9.49
C ILE A 130 -18.13 25.69 9.09
N PRO A 131 -18.24 26.65 10.03
CA PRO A 131 -17.91 28.04 9.76
C PRO A 131 -16.51 28.15 9.15
N GLN A 132 -16.39 28.83 8.01
CA GLN A 132 -15.15 28.84 7.22
C GLN A 132 -13.92 29.32 8.02
N HIS A 133 -14.10 30.26 8.95
CA HIS A 133 -13.02 30.74 9.81
C HIS A 133 -12.44 29.65 10.73
N LEU A 134 -13.23 28.63 11.10
CA LEU A 134 -12.76 27.51 11.93
C LEU A 134 -11.86 26.54 11.16
N MET A 135 -11.88 26.57 9.83
CA MET A 135 -10.99 25.72 9.02
C MET A 135 -9.54 26.19 9.06
N THR A 136 -9.28 27.42 9.55
CA THR A 136 -7.94 28.03 9.65
C THR A 136 -7.65 28.60 11.04
N SER A 137 -8.47 28.25 12.04
CA SER A 137 -8.37 28.73 13.42
C SER A 137 -7.45 27.84 14.26
N SER A 138 -7.66 27.77 15.57
CA SER A 138 -7.02 26.78 16.45
C SER A 138 -7.75 25.43 16.48
N SER A 139 -7.02 24.38 16.87
CA SER A 139 -7.59 23.04 17.11
C SER A 139 -8.71 23.08 18.15
N VAL A 140 -8.54 23.86 19.22
CA VAL A 140 -9.50 23.98 20.32
C VAL A 140 -10.83 24.51 19.82
N GLU A 141 -10.83 25.57 19.01
CA GLU A 141 -12.08 26.18 18.50
C GLU A 141 -12.86 25.23 17.58
N LEU A 142 -12.17 24.51 16.68
CA LEU A 142 -12.81 23.52 15.81
C LEU A 142 -13.44 22.39 16.63
N PHE A 143 -12.67 21.76 17.53
CA PHE A 143 -13.16 20.62 18.30
C PHE A 143 -14.20 21.02 19.35
N ASP A 144 -14.14 22.23 19.91
CA ASP A 144 -15.18 22.75 20.79
C ASP A 144 -16.50 22.95 20.03
N PHE A 145 -16.45 23.46 18.79
CA PHE A 145 -17.63 23.58 17.94
C PHE A 145 -18.26 22.21 17.66
N ILE A 146 -17.44 21.23 17.27
CA ILE A 146 -17.89 19.85 17.03
C ILE A 146 -18.50 19.23 18.29
N ALA A 147 -17.85 19.37 19.44
CA ALA A 147 -18.32 18.83 20.71
C ALA A 147 -19.64 19.47 21.17
N THR A 148 -19.82 20.78 20.93
CA THR A 148 -21.11 21.46 21.16
C THR A 148 -22.20 20.88 20.26
N SER A 149 -21.95 20.72 18.95
CA SER A 149 -22.95 20.14 18.06
C SER A 149 -23.29 18.67 18.39
N LEU A 150 -22.31 17.88 18.83
CA LEU A 150 -22.54 16.52 19.34
C LEU A 150 -23.44 16.55 20.57
N LYS A 151 -23.20 17.48 21.50
CA LYS A 151 -24.02 17.65 22.70
C LYS A 151 -25.46 18.04 22.35
N ASP A 152 -25.64 19.04 21.48
CA ASP A 152 -26.96 19.48 21.01
C ASP A 152 -27.71 18.37 20.26
N PHE A 153 -26.98 17.47 19.58
CA PHE A 153 -27.56 16.29 18.93
C PHE A 153 -28.05 15.26 19.95
N VAL A 154 -27.24 14.92 20.95
CA VAL A 154 -27.59 13.95 22.00
C VAL A 154 -28.71 14.48 22.91
N GLU A 155 -28.72 15.78 23.24
CA GLU A 155 -29.73 16.39 24.13
C GLU A 155 -31.11 16.55 23.47
N ARG A 156 -31.20 16.49 22.13
CA ARG A 156 -32.48 16.50 21.40
C ARG A 156 -33.22 15.16 21.46
N GLU A 157 -32.62 14.12 22.02
CA GLU A 157 -33.25 12.81 22.19
C GLU A 157 -34.28 12.87 23.35
N GLU A 158 -35.56 13.15 23.03
CA GLU A 158 -36.65 13.23 24.03
C GLU A 158 -37.29 11.88 24.41
N ASP A 159 -36.82 10.74 23.91
CA ASP A 159 -37.46 9.45 24.21
C ASP A 159 -36.46 8.28 24.20
N ILE A 160 -36.62 7.39 25.19
CA ILE A 160 -35.86 6.14 25.47
C ILE A 160 -34.69 6.30 26.47
N SER A 161 -34.95 5.76 27.67
CA SER A 161 -34.04 5.38 28.78
C SER A 161 -32.59 5.86 28.65
N GLU A 162 -32.15 6.66 29.64
CA GLU A 162 -30.72 6.82 29.95
C GLU A 162 -29.99 5.49 29.76
N PRO A 163 -28.76 5.48 29.20
CA PRO A 163 -27.95 4.27 29.17
C PRO A 163 -27.98 3.66 30.58
N SER A 164 -28.12 2.33 30.64
CA SER A 164 -28.11 1.53 31.88
C SER A 164 -27.16 2.18 32.87
N GLN A 165 -27.62 2.61 34.05
CA GLN A 165 -26.83 3.39 35.02
C GLN A 165 -25.36 2.92 35.05
N GLY A 166 -24.46 3.68 34.40
CA GLY A 166 -23.02 3.38 34.33
C GLY A 166 -22.41 3.11 32.95
N GLU A 167 -23.18 2.99 31.86
CA GLU A 167 -22.61 2.78 30.51
C GLU A 167 -22.36 4.10 29.76
N ARG A 168 -21.08 4.36 29.45
CA ARG A 168 -20.62 5.55 28.71
C ARG A 168 -20.95 5.42 27.22
N ARG A 169 -21.37 6.52 26.56
CA ARG A 169 -21.66 6.50 25.12
C ARG A 169 -20.38 6.30 24.30
N GLU A 170 -20.41 5.36 23.37
CA GLU A 170 -19.30 5.10 22.45
C GLU A 170 -19.45 5.91 21.16
N LEU A 171 -18.36 6.58 20.77
CA LEU A 171 -18.26 7.38 19.55
C LEU A 171 -17.15 6.81 18.67
N GLY A 172 -17.51 6.42 17.45
CA GLY A 172 -16.50 6.30 16.41
C GLY A 172 -16.30 7.60 15.67
N PHE A 173 -15.05 7.88 15.36
CA PHE A 173 -14.62 9.10 14.72
C PHE A 173 -14.03 8.81 13.34
N THR A 174 -14.79 9.12 12.30
CA THR A 174 -14.32 9.16 10.92
C THR A 174 -13.63 10.49 10.69
N PHE A 175 -12.33 10.44 10.44
CA PHE A 175 -11.51 11.62 10.20
C PHE A 175 -10.79 11.48 8.86
N SER A 176 -11.35 12.10 7.82
CA SER A 176 -10.96 11.88 6.43
C SER A 176 -9.78 12.75 5.99
N PHE A 177 -8.73 12.74 6.80
CA PHE A 177 -7.44 13.38 6.54
C PHE A 177 -6.31 12.38 6.80
N PRO A 178 -5.12 12.58 6.21
CA PRO A 178 -3.97 11.72 6.46
C PRO A 178 -3.60 11.67 7.95
N VAL A 179 -3.80 10.51 8.58
CA VAL A 179 -3.50 10.26 10.00
C VAL A 179 -2.55 9.08 10.11
N LYS A 180 -1.50 9.22 10.93
CA LYS A 180 -0.66 8.11 11.36
C LYS A 180 -1.25 7.53 12.64
N GLN A 181 -2.02 6.47 12.51
CA GLN A 181 -2.61 5.79 13.66
C GLN A 181 -1.55 5.10 14.51
N THR A 182 -1.77 5.12 15.82
CA THR A 182 -0.94 4.46 16.85
C THR A 182 -1.71 3.37 17.57
N SER A 183 -3.05 3.41 17.52
CA SER A 183 -3.98 2.35 17.91
C SER A 183 -5.27 2.47 17.09
N SER A 184 -6.26 1.61 17.36
CA SER A 184 -7.60 1.72 16.78
C SER A 184 -8.32 3.01 17.16
N SER A 185 -7.97 3.64 18.29
CA SER A 185 -8.65 4.81 18.85
C SER A 185 -7.79 6.08 18.89
N SER A 186 -6.54 6.02 18.41
CA SER A 186 -5.55 7.11 18.53
C SER A 186 -4.74 7.25 17.25
N GLY A 187 -4.42 8.48 16.89
CA GLY A 187 -3.65 8.75 15.69
C GLY A 187 -3.30 10.22 15.52
N THR A 188 -2.09 10.47 15.00
CA THR A 188 -1.55 11.81 14.81
C THR A 188 -1.83 12.33 13.41
N LEU A 189 -2.33 13.57 13.30
CA LEU A 189 -2.55 14.22 12.00
C LEU A 189 -1.20 14.44 11.29
N ILE A 190 -1.07 13.95 10.07
CA ILE A 190 0.15 14.12 9.25
C ILE A 190 0.14 15.47 8.56
N LYS A 191 -0.97 15.81 7.88
CA LYS A 191 -1.16 17.08 7.18
C LYS A 191 -2.63 17.34 6.92
N TRP A 192 -3.01 18.61 6.94
CA TRP A 192 -4.33 19.04 6.50
C TRP A 192 -4.47 18.97 4.97
N THR A 193 -5.70 18.77 4.53
CA THR A 193 -6.11 18.81 3.12
C THR A 193 -7.47 19.50 3.02
N LYS A 194 -8.08 19.56 1.82
CA LYS A 194 -9.48 20.01 1.64
C LYS A 194 -9.78 21.43 2.18
N GLY A 195 -8.78 22.31 2.17
CA GLY A 195 -8.91 23.71 2.59
C GLY A 195 -8.74 23.96 4.09
N PHE A 196 -8.45 22.94 4.90
CA PHE A 196 -8.08 23.12 6.30
C PHE A 196 -6.61 23.56 6.44
N SER A 197 -6.34 24.40 7.42
CA SER A 197 -4.99 24.86 7.77
C SER A 197 -4.93 25.28 9.25
N ILE A 198 -5.04 24.30 10.14
CA ILE A 198 -4.96 24.49 11.60
C ILE A 198 -3.57 24.04 12.06
N GLU A 199 -2.64 25.01 12.17
CA GLU A 199 -1.21 24.75 12.38
C GLU A 199 -0.91 23.97 13.67
N ASP A 200 -1.60 24.31 14.76
CA ASP A 200 -1.40 23.71 16.07
C ASP A 200 -1.91 22.27 16.17
N MET A 201 -2.62 21.75 15.15
CA MET A 201 -3.12 20.37 15.12
C MET A 201 -2.14 19.38 14.48
N VAL A 202 -1.26 19.84 13.59
CA VAL A 202 -0.35 18.95 12.86
C VAL A 202 0.61 18.26 13.84
N GLY A 203 0.69 16.93 13.77
CA GLY A 203 1.49 16.11 14.68
C GLY A 203 0.84 15.80 16.04
N ARG A 204 -0.39 16.27 16.30
CA ARG A 204 -1.15 15.95 17.53
C ARG A 204 -2.15 14.84 17.30
N ASP A 205 -2.52 14.17 18.39
CA ASP A 205 -3.53 13.12 18.41
C ASP A 205 -4.95 13.70 18.24
N VAL A 206 -5.62 13.29 17.16
CA VAL A 206 -6.93 13.80 16.78
C VAL A 206 -8.03 13.35 17.74
N SER A 207 -7.98 12.09 18.18
CA SER A 207 -8.94 11.54 19.14
C SER A 207 -8.79 12.18 20.50
N GLN A 208 -7.56 12.44 20.95
CA GLN A 208 -7.31 13.14 22.20
C GLN A 208 -7.89 14.56 22.15
N CYS A 209 -7.66 15.31 21.07
CA CYS A 209 -8.19 16.65 20.92
C CYS A 209 -9.73 16.69 20.96
N LEU A 210 -10.40 15.73 20.31
CA LEU A 210 -11.85 15.58 20.40
C LEU A 210 -12.29 15.18 21.81
N GLN A 211 -11.61 14.22 22.44
CA GLN A 211 -11.94 13.74 23.78
C GLN A 211 -11.85 14.86 24.82
N GLU A 212 -10.83 15.71 24.74
CA GLU A 212 -10.68 16.89 25.58
C GLU A 212 -11.81 17.90 25.36
N ALA A 213 -12.24 18.11 24.11
CA ALA A 213 -13.38 18.99 23.79
C ALA A 213 -14.71 18.46 24.34
N LEU A 214 -14.96 17.15 24.20
CA LEU A 214 -16.13 16.48 24.78
C LEU A 214 -16.17 16.67 26.31
N SER A 215 -15.02 16.49 26.98
CA SER A 215 -14.89 16.73 28.41
C SER A 215 -15.13 18.19 28.79
N ARG A 216 -14.60 19.16 28.03
CA ARG A 216 -14.86 20.61 28.25
C ARG A 216 -16.34 20.97 28.10
N LYS A 217 -17.08 20.32 27.21
CA LYS A 217 -18.53 20.54 27.01
C LYS A 217 -19.41 19.73 27.95
N GLY A 218 -18.82 18.86 28.77
CA GLY A 218 -19.53 18.03 29.74
C GLY A 218 -20.35 16.91 29.11
N LEU A 219 -19.96 16.42 27.92
CA LEU A 219 -20.65 15.32 27.25
C LEU A 219 -19.99 13.99 27.63
N ASP A 220 -20.74 13.10 28.30
CA ASP A 220 -20.25 11.78 28.69
C ASP A 220 -20.25 10.80 27.49
N MET A 221 -19.16 10.90 26.72
CA MET A 221 -18.93 10.15 25.49
C MET A 221 -17.44 9.84 25.35
N GLN A 222 -17.13 8.65 24.83
CA GLN A 222 -15.77 8.16 24.63
C GLN A 222 -15.48 7.93 23.15
N VAL A 223 -14.36 8.46 22.67
CA VAL A 223 -13.85 8.09 21.34
C VAL A 223 -13.26 6.69 21.41
N THR A 224 -13.94 5.70 20.83
CA THR A 224 -13.53 4.28 20.91
C THR A 224 -12.82 3.80 19.66
N VAL A 225 -13.07 4.44 18.51
CA VAL A 225 -12.39 4.12 17.26
C VAL A 225 -12.15 5.39 16.43
N LEU A 226 -10.98 5.49 15.83
CA LEU A 226 -10.60 6.48 14.84
C LEU A 226 -10.42 5.76 13.51
N ILE A 227 -11.08 6.20 12.45
CA ILE A 227 -10.94 5.59 11.13
C ILE A 227 -10.88 6.65 10.02
N ASN A 228 -10.33 6.24 8.87
CA ASN A 228 -10.48 6.98 7.62
C ASN A 228 -11.85 6.66 6.98
N ASP A 229 -12.42 7.61 6.21
CA ASP A 229 -13.67 7.42 5.48
C ASP A 229 -13.70 6.14 4.65
N THR A 230 -12.62 5.85 3.94
CA THR A 230 -12.54 4.66 3.07
C THR A 230 -12.63 3.37 3.89
N VAL A 231 -12.08 3.34 5.12
CA VAL A 231 -12.21 2.22 6.06
C VAL A 231 -13.66 2.10 6.55
N GLY A 232 -14.32 3.23 6.79
CA GLY A 232 -15.75 3.28 7.08
C GLY A 232 -16.60 2.68 5.94
N THR A 233 -16.31 3.04 4.69
CA THR A 233 -16.96 2.47 3.50
C THR A 233 -16.78 0.94 3.44
N LEU A 234 -15.58 0.43 3.75
CA LEU A 234 -15.33 -1.03 3.81
C LEU A 234 -16.13 -1.71 4.92
N ALA A 235 -16.11 -1.16 6.12
CA ALA A 235 -16.81 -1.76 7.26
C ALA A 235 -18.34 -1.80 7.06
N LEU A 236 -18.94 -0.73 6.52
CA LEU A 236 -20.36 -0.73 6.13
C LEU A 236 -20.65 -1.74 5.02
N GLY A 237 -19.79 -1.78 3.99
CA GLY A 237 -19.93 -2.75 2.91
C GLY A 237 -19.89 -4.20 3.44
N HIS A 238 -18.98 -4.48 4.37
CA HIS A 238 -18.81 -5.79 5.01
C HIS A 238 -19.99 -6.15 5.92
N TYR A 239 -20.53 -5.18 6.68
CA TYR A 239 -21.74 -5.36 7.50
C TYR A 239 -22.90 -5.92 6.67
N HIS A 240 -23.14 -5.34 5.48
CA HIS A 240 -24.21 -5.79 4.59
C HIS A 240 -23.85 -7.02 3.75
N ASP A 241 -22.55 -7.26 3.49
CA ASP A 241 -22.07 -8.26 2.55
C ASP A 241 -20.65 -8.72 2.93
N GLU A 242 -20.54 -9.87 3.58
CA GLU A 242 -19.29 -10.44 4.12
C GLU A 242 -18.22 -10.75 3.06
N ASP A 243 -18.58 -10.76 1.76
CA ASP A 243 -17.60 -10.89 0.68
C ASP A 243 -16.93 -9.55 0.32
N THR A 244 -17.32 -8.46 0.96
CA THR A 244 -16.72 -7.14 0.79
C THR A 244 -15.36 -7.08 1.46
N VAL A 245 -14.29 -6.96 0.66
CA VAL A 245 -12.89 -7.04 1.15
C VAL A 245 -12.04 -5.83 0.78
N ALA A 246 -12.59 -4.93 -0.03
CA ALA A 246 -11.96 -3.68 -0.39
C ALA A 246 -13.02 -2.59 -0.51
N ALA A 247 -12.60 -1.35 -0.30
CA ALA A 247 -13.41 -0.17 -0.58
C ALA A 247 -12.59 0.86 -1.34
N VAL A 248 -13.25 1.59 -2.22
CA VAL A 248 -12.65 2.68 -2.99
C VAL A 248 -13.57 3.90 -2.99
N ILE A 249 -12.96 5.06 -2.74
CA ILE A 249 -13.60 6.36 -2.90
C ILE A 249 -13.12 6.96 -4.22
N ILE A 250 -14.06 7.29 -5.11
CA ILE A 250 -13.83 7.91 -6.41
C ILE A 250 -14.76 9.13 -6.51
N GLY A 251 -14.31 10.26 -5.99
CA GLY A 251 -15.10 11.50 -5.90
C GLY A 251 -14.23 12.71 -6.25
N THR A 252 -14.33 13.78 -5.45
CA THR A 252 -13.43 14.95 -5.58
C THR A 252 -11.97 14.55 -5.43
N GLY A 253 -11.66 13.75 -4.40
CA GLY A 253 -10.38 13.02 -4.26
C GLY A 253 -10.57 11.54 -4.52
N THR A 254 -9.53 10.74 -4.27
CA THR A 254 -9.64 9.29 -4.34
C THR A 254 -8.77 8.58 -3.30
N ASN A 255 -9.30 7.51 -2.72
CA ASN A 255 -8.55 6.64 -1.83
C ASN A 255 -9.06 5.18 -1.92
N ALA A 256 -8.29 4.24 -1.39
CA ALA A 256 -8.65 2.84 -1.31
C ALA A 256 -8.18 2.21 0.01
N CYS A 257 -8.94 1.24 0.48
CA CYS A 257 -8.55 0.38 1.58
C CYS A 257 -8.96 -1.07 1.29
N TYR A 258 -8.34 -2.01 1.99
CA TYR A 258 -8.69 -3.43 1.86
C TYR A 258 -8.29 -4.21 3.10
N LEU A 259 -8.88 -5.39 3.27
CA LEU A 259 -8.52 -6.35 4.31
C LEU A 259 -7.29 -7.15 3.86
N GLU A 260 -6.16 -6.94 4.52
CA GLU A 260 -4.92 -7.66 4.30
C GLU A 260 -4.73 -8.74 5.37
N ARG A 261 -4.02 -9.83 5.04
CA ARG A 261 -3.63 -10.82 6.02
C ARG A 261 -2.55 -10.28 6.94
N ALA A 262 -2.66 -10.56 8.24
CA ALA A 262 -1.70 -10.07 9.22
C ALA A 262 -0.25 -10.52 8.90
N ASP A 263 -0.08 -11.72 8.37
CA ASP A 263 1.21 -12.29 7.96
C ASP A 263 1.87 -11.59 6.75
N ALA A 264 1.11 -10.81 6.00
CA ALA A 264 1.60 -10.07 4.83
C ALA A 264 2.01 -8.62 5.16
N ILE A 265 1.86 -8.17 6.41
CA ILE A 265 2.15 -6.81 6.87
C ILE A 265 3.49 -6.79 7.61
N ILE A 266 4.59 -6.79 6.86
CA ILE A 266 5.95 -6.95 7.42
C ILE A 266 6.35 -5.80 8.35
N LYS A 267 5.90 -4.57 8.07
CA LYS A 267 6.22 -3.39 8.89
C LYS A 267 5.53 -3.37 10.26
N CYS A 268 4.55 -4.26 10.49
CA CYS A 268 3.87 -4.42 11.77
C CYS A 268 4.51 -5.56 12.59
N GLN A 269 5.78 -5.39 13.02
CA GLN A 269 6.44 -6.33 13.94
C GLN A 269 6.32 -5.83 15.39
N GLY A 270 5.11 -5.95 15.94
CA GLY A 270 4.77 -5.85 17.37
C GLY A 270 4.15 -7.17 17.87
N PRO A 271 3.71 -7.30 19.15
CA PRO A 271 3.11 -8.53 19.65
C PRO A 271 1.97 -8.97 18.74
N LEU A 272 2.04 -10.24 18.32
CA LEU A 272 1.10 -10.89 17.41
C LEU A 272 -0.34 -10.58 17.85
N THR A 273 -1.07 -9.81 17.04
CA THR A 273 -2.51 -9.78 17.17
C THR A 273 -3.01 -11.16 16.76
N THR A 274 -3.83 -11.80 17.59
CA THR A 274 -4.47 -13.10 17.31
C THR A 274 -5.39 -13.08 16.07
N SER A 275 -5.62 -11.90 15.47
CA SER A 275 -6.49 -11.72 14.32
C SER A 275 -5.87 -12.20 13.00
N ALA A 276 -6.73 -12.77 12.15
CA ALA A 276 -6.38 -13.27 10.82
C ALA A 276 -6.01 -12.15 9.82
N GLY A 277 -6.34 -10.89 10.10
CA GLY A 277 -6.12 -9.78 9.18
C GLY A 277 -6.10 -8.40 9.83
N MET A 278 -5.85 -7.38 9.00
CA MET A 278 -5.97 -5.97 9.36
C MET A 278 -6.39 -5.19 8.11
N VAL A 279 -7.27 -4.21 8.28
CA VAL A 279 -7.59 -3.26 7.21
C VAL A 279 -6.39 -2.34 6.96
N ILE A 280 -6.07 -2.11 5.70
CA ILE A 280 -4.99 -1.21 5.30
C ILE A 280 -5.57 -0.05 4.53
N ASN A 281 -5.32 1.17 5.01
CA ASN A 281 -5.60 2.38 4.25
C ASN A 281 -4.41 2.66 3.31
N MET A 282 -4.63 2.58 2.00
CA MET A 282 -3.54 2.63 1.03
C MET A 282 -2.96 4.04 0.84
N GLU A 283 -3.78 5.07 1.00
CA GLU A 283 -3.50 6.44 0.52
C GLU A 283 -3.05 6.40 -0.95
N TRP A 284 -3.83 5.70 -1.79
CA TRP A 284 -3.40 5.29 -3.13
C TRP A 284 -3.27 6.44 -4.14
N GLY A 285 -3.73 7.64 -3.78
CA GLY A 285 -3.66 8.82 -4.64
C GLY A 285 -2.22 9.17 -5.00
N ASN A 286 -1.27 8.76 -4.15
CA ASN A 286 0.16 8.95 -4.36
C ASN A 286 0.84 7.83 -5.16
N PHE A 287 0.11 6.83 -5.64
CA PHE A 287 0.66 5.77 -6.49
C PHE A 287 1.41 6.34 -7.69
N TRP A 288 2.53 5.71 -8.03
CA TRP A 288 3.36 6.09 -9.15
C TRP A 288 3.87 4.88 -9.92
N SER A 289 3.89 4.98 -11.24
CA SER A 289 4.50 4.01 -12.13
C SER A 289 4.85 4.65 -13.47
N SER A 290 5.94 4.21 -14.10
CA SER A 290 6.28 4.59 -15.48
C SER A 290 5.22 4.13 -16.49
N HIS A 291 4.35 3.18 -16.11
CA HIS A 291 3.25 2.71 -16.94
C HIS A 291 2.05 3.66 -16.96
N LEU A 292 2.01 4.68 -16.10
CA LEU A 292 0.93 5.67 -16.11
C LEU A 292 1.01 6.57 -17.38
N PRO A 293 -0.08 6.73 -18.15
CA PRO A 293 -0.12 7.53 -19.37
C PRO A 293 -0.22 9.03 -19.07
N ARG A 294 0.87 9.60 -18.56
CA ARG A 294 0.96 11.05 -18.34
C ARG A 294 1.16 11.80 -19.65
N THR A 295 0.37 12.84 -19.81
CA THR A 295 0.45 13.81 -20.91
C THR A 295 1.15 15.09 -20.42
N PRO A 296 1.56 16.00 -21.33
CA PRO A 296 2.02 17.33 -20.94
C PRO A 296 1.02 18.10 -20.08
N TYR A 297 -0.29 17.91 -20.29
CA TYR A 297 -1.34 18.55 -19.47
C TYR A 297 -1.31 18.09 -18.01
N ASP A 298 -1.04 16.80 -17.77
CA ASP A 298 -0.90 16.27 -16.41
C ASP A 298 0.40 16.78 -15.76
N ALA A 299 1.47 16.99 -16.55
CA ALA A 299 2.73 17.53 -16.06
C ALA A 299 2.61 19.02 -15.65
N GLU A 300 1.94 19.83 -16.48
CA GLU A 300 1.65 21.24 -16.15
C GLU A 300 0.71 21.35 -14.95
N LEU A 301 -0.36 20.56 -14.91
CA LEU A 301 -1.28 20.52 -13.77
C LEU A 301 -0.57 20.16 -12.46
N ASP A 302 0.34 19.18 -12.51
CA ASP A 302 1.15 18.78 -11.36
C ASP A 302 2.10 19.89 -10.91
N ALA A 303 2.78 20.54 -11.86
CA ALA A 303 3.70 21.66 -11.59
C ALA A 303 3.00 22.88 -10.98
N ASP A 304 1.78 23.19 -11.43
CA ASP A 304 0.97 24.31 -10.93
C ASP A 304 0.24 23.99 -9.61
N SER A 305 0.26 22.73 -9.18
CA SER A 305 -0.45 22.32 -7.96
C SER A 305 0.29 22.77 -6.69
N PRO A 306 -0.40 22.91 -5.55
CA PRO A 306 0.24 23.24 -4.27
C PRO A 306 1.32 22.25 -3.82
N HIS A 307 1.26 21.01 -4.32
CA HIS A 307 2.18 19.93 -3.99
C HIS A 307 2.64 19.19 -5.26
N PRO A 308 3.63 19.74 -6.00
CA PRO A 308 4.16 19.10 -7.20
C PRO A 308 4.83 17.76 -6.88
N ASN A 309 4.68 16.77 -7.77
CA ASN A 309 5.17 15.39 -7.65
C ASN A 309 4.52 14.53 -6.55
N ASP A 310 3.48 15.05 -5.89
CA ASP A 310 2.63 14.31 -4.95
C ASP A 310 1.25 14.06 -5.58
N GLN A 311 0.54 13.03 -5.10
CA GLN A 311 -0.81 12.68 -5.54
C GLN A 311 -0.94 12.44 -7.06
N GLY A 312 0.10 11.88 -7.69
CA GLY A 312 0.17 11.71 -9.14
C GLY A 312 -0.98 10.87 -9.71
N PHE A 313 -1.38 9.80 -9.03
CA PHE A 313 -2.50 8.96 -9.45
C PHE A 313 -3.84 9.67 -9.27
N GLU A 314 -4.05 10.33 -8.12
CA GLU A 314 -5.26 11.11 -7.86
C GLU A 314 -5.46 12.22 -8.90
N LYS A 315 -4.39 12.95 -9.24
CA LYS A 315 -4.39 13.99 -10.29
C LYS A 315 -4.86 13.51 -11.65
N MET A 316 -4.72 12.22 -11.95
CA MET A 316 -5.17 11.64 -13.22
C MET A 316 -6.58 11.06 -13.19
N ILE A 317 -7.12 10.70 -12.01
CA ILE A 317 -8.38 9.94 -11.92
C ILE A 317 -9.50 10.62 -11.12
N SER A 318 -9.20 11.60 -10.26
CA SER A 318 -10.18 12.18 -9.36
C SER A 318 -10.92 13.38 -9.95
N GLY A 319 -12.11 13.64 -9.41
CA GLY A 319 -13.05 14.63 -9.93
C GLY A 319 -12.62 16.07 -9.73
N LEU A 320 -11.62 16.35 -8.89
CA LEU A 320 -11.03 17.68 -8.78
C LEU A 320 -10.27 18.06 -10.07
N TYR A 321 -9.62 17.09 -10.73
CA TYR A 321 -8.63 17.37 -11.76
C TYR A 321 -9.12 17.12 -13.19
N LEU A 322 -10.12 16.24 -13.41
CA LEU A 322 -10.61 15.93 -14.77
C LEU A 322 -11.00 17.19 -15.56
N GLY A 323 -11.71 18.12 -14.91
CA GLY A 323 -12.14 19.36 -15.55
C GLY A 323 -10.99 20.32 -15.86
N ASP A 324 -9.95 20.37 -15.02
CA ASP A 324 -8.78 21.22 -15.30
C ASP A 324 -7.93 20.67 -16.45
N ILE A 325 -7.85 19.35 -16.61
CA ILE A 325 -7.21 18.72 -17.77
C ILE A 325 -7.99 19.09 -19.05
N VAL A 326 -9.32 18.96 -19.05
CA VAL A 326 -10.16 19.37 -20.19
C VAL A 326 -9.97 20.86 -20.50
N ARG A 327 -9.95 21.74 -19.47
CA ARG A 327 -9.68 23.18 -19.63
C ARG A 327 -8.34 23.43 -20.32
N ARG A 328 -7.27 22.77 -19.88
CA ARG A 328 -5.92 22.93 -20.48
C ARG A 328 -5.87 22.49 -21.93
N VAL A 329 -6.56 21.40 -22.29
CA VAL A 329 -6.69 20.97 -23.68
C VAL A 329 -7.44 22.01 -24.52
N ILE A 330 -8.58 22.52 -24.04
CA ILE A 330 -9.36 23.57 -24.74
C ILE A 330 -8.56 24.86 -24.89
N LEU A 331 -7.79 25.25 -23.86
CA LEU A 331 -6.88 26.39 -23.93
C LEU A 331 -5.83 26.19 -25.02
N ARG A 332 -5.21 25.00 -25.09
CA ARG A 332 -4.24 24.68 -26.14
C ARG A 332 -4.88 24.74 -27.52
N MET A 333 -6.07 24.18 -27.70
CA MET A 333 -6.79 24.24 -28.97
C MET A 333 -7.11 25.69 -29.39
N SER A 334 -7.51 26.54 -28.45
CA SER A 334 -7.76 27.97 -28.66
C SER A 334 -6.50 28.76 -29.05
N GLN A 335 -5.33 28.34 -28.56
CA GLN A 335 -4.04 28.94 -28.94
C GLN A 335 -3.59 28.51 -30.34
N GLU A 336 -3.92 27.28 -30.76
CA GLU A 336 -3.55 26.74 -32.08
C GLU A 336 -4.46 27.22 -33.22
N SER A 337 -5.71 27.62 -32.92
CA SER A 337 -6.65 28.12 -33.92
C SER A 337 -7.77 28.97 -33.34
N ASP A 338 -8.32 29.86 -34.17
CA ASP A 338 -9.50 30.68 -33.91
C ASP A 338 -10.83 29.90 -33.92
N VAL A 339 -10.83 28.57 -33.71
CA VAL A 339 -12.05 27.74 -33.76
C VAL A 339 -13.03 28.05 -32.63
N PHE A 340 -12.52 28.58 -31.51
CA PHE A 340 -13.28 29.09 -30.38
C PHE A 340 -13.38 30.64 -30.39
N GLY A 341 -12.92 31.31 -31.45
CA GLY A 341 -12.77 32.76 -31.46
C GLY A 341 -11.53 33.23 -30.68
N PRO A 342 -11.52 34.48 -30.18
CA PRO A 342 -10.45 34.95 -29.28
C PRO A 342 -10.34 34.09 -28.03
N VAL A 343 -9.11 33.89 -27.54
CA VAL A 343 -8.88 33.12 -26.31
C VAL A 343 -9.55 33.84 -25.13
N SER A 344 -10.54 33.19 -24.52
CA SER A 344 -11.21 33.71 -23.32
C SER A 344 -10.25 33.74 -22.12
N SER A 345 -10.31 34.81 -21.32
CA SER A 345 -9.56 34.91 -20.06
C SER A 345 -10.01 33.85 -19.05
N LYS A 346 -11.27 33.38 -19.12
CA LYS A 346 -11.79 32.31 -18.26
C LYS A 346 -11.04 30.99 -18.41
N LEU A 347 -10.50 30.72 -19.60
CA LEU A 347 -9.66 29.53 -19.81
C LEU A 347 -8.34 29.58 -19.04
N LEU A 348 -7.92 30.73 -18.51
CA LEU A 348 -6.72 30.87 -17.67
C LEU A 348 -7.01 30.65 -16.18
N GLU A 349 -8.28 30.64 -15.77
CA GLU A 349 -8.69 30.41 -14.38
C GLU A 349 -8.63 28.91 -14.05
N PRO A 350 -7.72 28.45 -13.16
CA PRO A 350 -7.62 27.05 -12.80
C PRO A 350 -8.92 26.53 -12.17
N PHE A 351 -9.27 25.27 -12.45
CA PHE A 351 -10.44 24.59 -11.88
C PHE A 351 -11.82 25.23 -12.17
N ILE A 352 -11.91 26.16 -13.14
CA ILE A 352 -13.18 26.77 -13.55
C ILE A 352 -14.17 25.73 -14.10
N LEU A 353 -13.67 24.71 -14.80
CA LEU A 353 -14.46 23.55 -15.22
C LEU A 353 -14.43 22.48 -14.13
N ARG A 354 -15.61 22.17 -13.57
CA ARG A 354 -15.79 21.13 -12.57
C ARG A 354 -16.36 19.86 -13.18
N THR A 355 -16.12 18.72 -12.56
CA THR A 355 -16.57 17.40 -13.05
C THR A 355 -18.06 17.31 -13.44
N PRO A 356 -19.04 17.89 -12.71
CA PRO A 356 -20.43 17.86 -13.15
C PRO A 356 -20.66 18.51 -14.52
N MET A 357 -19.85 19.52 -14.86
CA MET A 357 -19.90 20.19 -16.16
C MET A 357 -19.27 19.32 -17.25
N ILE A 358 -18.19 18.60 -16.92
CA ILE A 358 -17.60 17.62 -17.83
C ILE A 358 -18.59 16.49 -18.13
N ALA A 359 -19.28 15.98 -17.11
CA ALA A 359 -20.32 14.97 -17.27
C ALA A 359 -21.46 15.49 -18.15
N ALA A 360 -21.99 16.69 -17.87
CA ALA A 360 -23.04 17.31 -18.67
C ALA A 360 -22.63 17.51 -20.14
N MET A 361 -21.40 17.96 -20.41
CA MET A 361 -20.90 18.08 -21.78
C MET A 361 -20.70 16.73 -22.47
N HIS A 362 -20.22 15.72 -21.75
CA HIS A 362 -19.91 14.40 -22.31
C HIS A 362 -21.18 13.59 -22.62
N GLU A 363 -22.21 13.72 -21.77
CA GLU A 363 -23.47 12.99 -21.86
C GLU A 363 -24.55 13.77 -22.62
N ASP A 364 -24.22 14.93 -23.22
CA ASP A 364 -25.12 15.72 -24.05
C ASP A 364 -25.42 14.97 -25.37
N ASP A 365 -26.61 14.38 -25.42
CA ASP A 365 -27.13 13.66 -26.58
C ASP A 365 -28.00 14.55 -27.49
N SER A 366 -28.11 15.85 -27.19
CA SER A 366 -28.98 16.74 -27.95
C SER A 366 -28.42 16.95 -29.37
N PRO A 367 -29.28 17.08 -30.41
CA PRO A 367 -28.83 17.17 -31.80
C PRO A 367 -27.82 18.30 -32.07
N ASN A 368 -27.90 19.34 -31.24
CA ASN A 368 -27.06 20.52 -31.35
C ASN A 368 -25.98 20.59 -30.26
N LEU A 369 -25.90 19.68 -29.30
CA LEU A 369 -25.02 19.79 -28.13
C LEU A 369 -25.26 21.10 -27.35
N SER A 370 -26.46 21.21 -26.79
CA SER A 370 -26.97 22.39 -26.09
C SER A 370 -26.28 22.64 -24.75
N GLU A 371 -26.03 21.60 -23.96
CA GLU A 371 -25.30 21.70 -22.70
C GLU A 371 -23.86 22.11 -22.96
N VAL A 372 -23.23 21.56 -24.00
CA VAL A 372 -21.89 21.97 -24.43
C VAL A 372 -21.87 23.45 -24.82
N ALA A 373 -22.85 23.93 -25.60
CA ALA A 373 -22.94 25.35 -25.92
C ALA A 373 -23.13 26.22 -24.68
N GLN A 374 -24.03 25.81 -23.78
CA GLN A 374 -24.35 26.56 -22.58
C GLN A 374 -23.13 26.69 -21.67
N ILE A 375 -22.41 25.60 -21.42
CA ILE A 375 -21.22 25.62 -20.55
C ILE A 375 -20.09 26.44 -21.17
N LEU A 376 -19.85 26.30 -22.49
CA LEU A 376 -18.84 27.12 -23.18
C LEU A 376 -19.19 28.61 -23.12
N ASN A 377 -20.48 28.96 -23.27
CA ASN A 377 -20.93 30.35 -23.20
C ASN A 377 -20.93 30.91 -21.77
N ASP A 378 -21.66 30.28 -20.86
CA ASP A 378 -21.98 30.83 -19.55
C ASP A 378 -20.79 30.76 -18.60
N THR A 379 -19.93 29.74 -18.74
CA THR A 379 -18.78 29.53 -17.84
C THR A 379 -17.48 30.00 -18.44
N LEU A 380 -17.25 29.70 -19.72
CA LEU A 380 -15.99 30.07 -20.38
C LEU A 380 -16.08 31.37 -21.17
N GLU A 381 -17.26 32.00 -21.26
CA GLU A 381 -17.46 33.23 -22.05
C GLU A 381 -17.07 33.04 -23.53
N ILE A 382 -17.34 31.85 -24.09
CA ILE A 382 -17.09 31.47 -25.48
C ILE A 382 -18.44 31.27 -26.20
N PRO A 383 -19.04 32.34 -26.77
CA PRO A 383 -20.33 32.26 -27.46
C PRO A 383 -20.20 31.66 -28.87
N ASP A 384 -21.35 31.29 -29.45
CA ASP A 384 -21.52 30.95 -30.87
C ASP A 384 -20.62 29.82 -31.41
N VAL A 385 -20.26 28.84 -30.57
CA VAL A 385 -19.36 27.75 -30.94
C VAL A 385 -20.01 26.79 -31.97
N PRO A 386 -19.42 26.60 -33.17
CA PRO A 386 -19.96 25.72 -34.20
C PRO A 386 -20.12 24.27 -33.73
N LEU A 387 -21.13 23.56 -34.25
CA LEU A 387 -21.45 22.17 -33.85
C LEU A 387 -20.26 21.21 -34.00
N ASN A 388 -19.45 21.33 -35.05
CA ASN A 388 -18.26 20.49 -35.23
C ASN A 388 -17.21 20.73 -34.15
N VAL A 389 -17.06 21.97 -33.65
CA VAL A 389 -16.14 22.30 -32.55
C VAL A 389 -16.71 21.79 -31.23
N ARG A 390 -18.02 21.90 -30.99
CA ARG A 390 -18.67 21.28 -29.81
C ARG A 390 -18.46 19.77 -29.76
N LYS A 391 -18.59 19.07 -30.91
CA LYS A 391 -18.27 17.63 -31.02
C LYS A 391 -16.83 17.31 -30.63
N LEU A 392 -15.89 18.22 -30.92
CA LEU A 392 -14.50 18.06 -30.51
C LEU A 392 -14.35 18.17 -28.98
N VAL A 393 -15.07 19.10 -28.34
CA VAL A 393 -15.09 19.23 -26.87
C VAL A 393 -15.64 17.97 -26.21
N VAL A 394 -16.72 17.39 -26.75
CA VAL A 394 -17.24 16.09 -26.29
C VAL A 394 -16.16 15.01 -26.39
N LYS A 395 -15.41 14.97 -27.50
CA LYS A 395 -14.30 14.01 -27.66
C LYS A 395 -13.17 14.21 -26.66
N VAL A 396 -12.80 15.45 -26.36
CA VAL A 396 -11.82 15.73 -25.29
C VAL A 396 -12.32 15.20 -23.93
N CYS A 397 -13.58 15.43 -23.60
CA CYS A 397 -14.19 14.91 -22.37
C CYS A 397 -14.17 13.37 -22.33
N ASP A 398 -14.49 12.71 -23.45
CA ASP A 398 -14.45 11.26 -23.62
C ASP A 398 -13.04 10.69 -23.35
N VAL A 399 -12.00 11.23 -23.99
CA VAL A 399 -10.62 10.74 -23.83
C VAL A 399 -10.14 10.84 -22.38
N VAL A 400 -10.34 12.00 -21.75
CA VAL A 400 -9.89 12.25 -20.36
C VAL A 400 -10.65 11.35 -19.39
N THR A 401 -11.98 11.25 -19.53
CA THR A 401 -12.84 10.43 -18.67
C THR A 401 -12.52 8.94 -18.82
N ARG A 402 -12.35 8.47 -20.07
CA ARG A 402 -12.01 7.08 -20.37
C ARG A 402 -10.68 6.69 -19.77
N ARG A 403 -9.64 7.51 -19.91
CA ARG A 403 -8.34 7.26 -19.26
C ARG A 403 -8.50 7.13 -17.75
N ALA A 404 -9.18 8.09 -17.12
CA ALA A 404 -9.37 8.13 -15.66
C ALA A 404 -10.08 6.87 -15.14
N ALA A 405 -11.21 6.51 -15.74
CA ALA A 405 -12.00 5.34 -15.35
C ALA A 405 -11.23 4.02 -15.53
N ARG A 406 -10.49 3.89 -16.63
CA ARG A 406 -9.67 2.69 -16.93
C ARG A 406 -8.49 2.54 -15.97
N LEU A 407 -7.87 3.65 -15.56
CA LEU A 407 -6.80 3.64 -14.54
C LEU A 407 -7.36 3.30 -13.15
N ALA A 408 -8.53 3.83 -12.79
CA ALA A 408 -9.20 3.46 -11.54
C ALA A 408 -9.52 1.94 -11.49
N ALA A 409 -10.00 1.36 -12.60
CA ALA A 409 -10.19 -0.08 -12.73
C ALA A 409 -8.87 -0.86 -12.53
N ALA A 410 -7.76 -0.43 -13.14
CA ALA A 410 -6.46 -1.06 -12.93
C ALA A 410 -5.99 -0.97 -11.47
N GLY A 411 -6.27 0.13 -10.77
CA GLY A 411 -6.00 0.26 -9.33
C GLY A 411 -6.79 -0.78 -8.52
N ILE A 412 -8.09 -0.92 -8.77
CA ILE A 412 -8.96 -1.92 -8.11
C ILE A 412 -8.44 -3.34 -8.38
N VAL A 413 -8.13 -3.68 -9.64
CA VAL A 413 -7.59 -5.02 -9.95
C VAL A 413 -6.20 -5.23 -9.34
N GLY A 414 -5.39 -4.18 -9.16
CA GLY A 414 -4.14 -4.24 -8.39
C GLY A 414 -4.36 -4.74 -6.96
N ILE A 415 -5.41 -4.24 -6.29
CA ILE A 415 -5.81 -4.72 -4.96
C ILE A 415 -6.25 -6.19 -5.03
N LEU A 416 -7.10 -6.55 -6.00
CA LEU A 416 -7.56 -7.92 -6.16
C LEU A 416 -6.39 -8.89 -6.41
N LYS A 417 -5.42 -8.49 -7.21
CA LYS A 417 -4.18 -9.25 -7.45
C LYS A 417 -3.38 -9.41 -6.16
N LYS A 418 -3.22 -8.32 -5.38
CA LYS A 418 -2.48 -8.33 -4.12
C LYS A 418 -3.05 -9.35 -3.11
N ILE A 419 -4.38 -9.50 -3.06
CA ILE A 419 -5.08 -10.44 -2.18
C ILE A 419 -5.42 -11.79 -2.86
N GLY A 420 -4.93 -12.05 -4.07
CA GLY A 420 -5.11 -13.32 -4.79
C GLY A 420 -6.53 -13.59 -5.31
N ARG A 421 -7.30 -12.54 -5.60
CA ARG A 421 -8.70 -12.59 -6.09
C ARG A 421 -8.85 -12.14 -7.55
N ASP A 422 -7.75 -11.97 -8.29
CA ASP A 422 -7.72 -11.64 -9.72
C ASP A 422 -7.82 -12.88 -10.65
N GLY A 423 -7.96 -14.08 -10.08
CA GLY A 423 -7.98 -15.35 -10.82
C GLY A 423 -6.59 -15.91 -11.14
N ASN A 424 -5.52 -15.15 -10.91
CA ASN A 424 -4.14 -15.63 -10.97
C ASN A 424 -3.67 -16.16 -9.60
N GLY A 425 -4.56 -16.19 -8.60
CA GLY A 425 -4.41 -16.75 -7.27
C GLY A 425 -4.18 -18.27 -7.30
N GLY A 426 -2.99 -18.64 -7.72
CA GLY A 426 -2.41 -19.96 -7.64
C GLY A 426 -1.03 -19.89 -8.27
N ILE A 427 0.00 -20.23 -7.51
CA ILE A 427 1.22 -20.81 -8.07
C ILE A 427 0.81 -22.18 -8.67
N ALA A 428 -0.02 -22.15 -9.72
CA ALA A 428 -0.60 -23.28 -10.43
C ALA A 428 -1.71 -22.77 -11.37
N GLY A 429 -1.32 -22.35 -12.58
CA GLY A 429 -2.05 -22.79 -13.79
C GLY A 429 -1.86 -24.30 -14.05
N GLY A 430 -1.65 -25.09 -12.98
CA GLY A 430 -1.54 -26.52 -12.98
C GLY A 430 -2.88 -27.10 -12.61
N LYS A 431 -3.44 -27.88 -13.53
CA LYS A 431 -4.56 -28.78 -13.24
C LYS A 431 -4.33 -29.48 -11.91
N THR A 432 -5.27 -29.38 -10.97
CA THR A 432 -5.33 -30.35 -9.87
C THR A 432 -5.43 -31.74 -10.50
N LYS A 433 -4.79 -32.76 -9.89
CA LYS A 433 -4.89 -34.18 -10.31
C LYS A 433 -6.33 -34.74 -10.35
N SER A 434 -7.34 -33.92 -10.03
CA SER A 434 -8.76 -34.28 -10.01
C SER A 434 -9.65 -33.45 -10.97
N GLY A 435 -9.11 -32.57 -11.82
CA GLY A 435 -9.92 -31.87 -12.84
C GLY A 435 -10.95 -30.87 -12.31
N SER A 436 -10.90 -30.50 -11.03
CA SER A 436 -11.80 -29.50 -10.44
C SER A 436 -11.23 -28.09 -10.65
N ARG A 437 -12.00 -27.23 -11.34
CA ARG A 437 -11.77 -25.78 -11.51
C ARG A 437 -11.68 -25.14 -10.11
N ILE A 438 -10.67 -24.30 -9.85
CA ILE A 438 -10.62 -23.50 -8.61
C ILE A 438 -11.95 -22.75 -8.48
N LYS A 439 -12.71 -23.02 -7.42
CA LYS A 439 -13.98 -22.33 -7.18
C LYS A 439 -13.64 -20.91 -6.75
N MET A 440 -13.72 -19.97 -7.68
CA MET A 440 -13.53 -18.54 -7.40
C MET A 440 -14.53 -18.09 -6.34
N ARG A 441 -14.02 -17.39 -5.32
CA ARG A 441 -14.85 -16.80 -4.28
C ARG A 441 -15.45 -15.49 -4.80
N ARG A 442 -16.74 -15.30 -4.58
CA ARG A 442 -17.39 -14.01 -4.79
C ARG A 442 -16.65 -12.94 -3.99
N THR A 443 -16.37 -11.82 -4.65
CA THR A 443 -15.57 -10.74 -4.10
C THR A 443 -16.28 -9.43 -4.36
N VAL A 444 -16.56 -8.70 -3.30
CA VAL A 444 -17.23 -7.41 -3.39
C VAL A 444 -16.22 -6.31 -3.09
N VAL A 445 -16.25 -5.26 -3.90
CA VAL A 445 -15.56 -4.00 -3.66
C VAL A 445 -16.62 -2.96 -3.43
N ALA A 446 -16.64 -2.36 -2.24
CA ALA A 446 -17.50 -1.23 -1.96
C ALA A 446 -16.98 -0.01 -2.73
N VAL A 447 -17.87 0.69 -3.45
CA VAL A 447 -17.53 1.88 -4.23
C VAL A 447 -18.36 3.04 -3.74
N GLU A 448 -17.67 4.13 -3.44
CA GLU A 448 -18.27 5.40 -3.04
C GLU A 448 -17.72 6.55 -3.90
N GLY A 449 -18.50 7.63 -4.04
CA GLY A 449 -18.05 8.89 -4.61
C GLY A 449 -18.76 9.29 -5.90
N GLY A 450 -18.90 10.61 -6.06
CA GLY A 450 -19.74 11.21 -7.11
C GLY A 450 -19.33 10.89 -8.54
N LEU A 451 -18.06 10.56 -8.81
CA LEU A 451 -17.64 10.16 -10.15
C LEU A 451 -18.27 8.81 -10.54
N TYR A 452 -18.24 7.82 -9.67
CA TYR A 452 -18.83 6.52 -9.99
C TYR A 452 -20.36 6.54 -9.98
N THR A 453 -20.96 7.29 -9.05
CA THR A 453 -22.41 7.28 -8.86
C THR A 453 -23.14 8.16 -9.86
N ASN A 454 -22.61 9.36 -10.14
CA ASN A 454 -23.34 10.39 -10.89
C ASN A 454 -22.85 10.56 -12.32
N TYR A 455 -21.68 10.04 -12.68
CA TYR A 455 -21.13 10.14 -14.03
C TYR A 455 -21.22 8.77 -14.73
N THR A 456 -22.24 8.59 -15.57
CA THR A 456 -22.59 7.31 -16.18
C THR A 456 -21.48 6.79 -17.07
N MET A 457 -20.92 7.63 -17.94
CA MET A 457 -19.83 7.24 -18.83
C MET A 457 -18.57 6.78 -18.07
N PHE A 458 -18.25 7.43 -16.94
CA PHE A 458 -17.13 7.02 -16.09
C PHE A 458 -17.36 5.61 -15.52
N ARG A 459 -18.55 5.36 -14.99
CA ARG A 459 -18.94 4.06 -14.45
C ARG A 459 -18.89 2.96 -15.51
N GLU A 460 -19.37 3.23 -16.72
CA GLU A 460 -19.33 2.27 -17.83
C GLU A 460 -17.89 1.91 -18.22
N TYR A 461 -17.03 2.91 -18.43
CA TYR A 461 -15.63 2.66 -18.78
C TYR A 461 -14.84 1.93 -17.69
N LEU A 462 -15.15 2.19 -16.41
CA LEU A 462 -14.53 1.48 -15.30
C LEU A 462 -14.94 0.00 -15.33
N ASN A 463 -16.24 -0.29 -15.44
CA ASN A 463 -16.74 -1.67 -15.49
C ASN A 463 -16.26 -2.43 -16.73
N GLU A 464 -16.23 -1.78 -17.90
CA GLU A 464 -15.68 -2.36 -19.13
C GLU A 464 -14.20 -2.73 -18.96
N ALA A 465 -13.41 -1.83 -18.37
CA ALA A 465 -11.99 -2.06 -18.13
C ALA A 465 -11.74 -3.19 -17.12
N MET A 466 -12.53 -3.24 -16.04
CA MET A 466 -12.50 -4.37 -15.09
C MET A 466 -12.72 -5.70 -15.83
N GLY A 467 -13.75 -5.78 -16.68
CA GLY A 467 -14.02 -6.97 -17.49
C GLY A 467 -12.88 -7.34 -18.44
N GLN A 468 -12.27 -6.36 -19.12
CA GLN A 468 -11.14 -6.58 -20.02
C GLN A 468 -9.86 -7.05 -19.30
N ILE A 469 -9.60 -6.52 -18.10
CA ILE A 469 -8.40 -6.88 -17.33
C ILE A 469 -8.55 -8.28 -16.75
N LEU A 470 -9.67 -8.55 -16.06
CA LEU A 470 -9.95 -9.81 -15.35
C LEU A 470 -10.30 -10.97 -16.30
N GLY A 471 -10.92 -10.68 -17.45
CA GLY A 471 -11.40 -11.68 -18.38
C GLY A 471 -12.72 -12.34 -17.97
N GLU A 472 -13.33 -13.06 -18.91
CA GLU A 472 -14.69 -13.60 -18.78
C GLU A 472 -14.84 -14.67 -17.68
N ASP A 473 -13.76 -15.39 -17.34
CA ASP A 473 -13.77 -16.42 -16.29
C ASP A 473 -13.82 -15.83 -14.87
N VAL A 474 -13.23 -14.65 -14.66
CA VAL A 474 -13.01 -14.05 -13.33
C VAL A 474 -13.98 -12.91 -13.05
N ALA A 475 -14.24 -12.06 -14.05
CA ALA A 475 -15.08 -10.88 -13.90
C ALA A 475 -16.46 -11.15 -13.25
N PRO A 476 -17.18 -12.26 -13.53
CA PRO A 476 -18.47 -12.54 -12.90
C PRO A 476 -18.42 -12.73 -11.37
N TYR A 477 -17.24 -13.00 -10.81
CA TYR A 477 -17.05 -13.19 -9.37
C TYR A 477 -16.67 -11.89 -8.65
N VAL A 478 -16.39 -10.81 -9.37
CA VAL A 478 -15.99 -9.51 -8.82
C VAL A 478 -17.14 -8.53 -8.99
N ILE A 479 -17.64 -7.99 -7.88
CA ILE A 479 -18.81 -7.13 -7.86
C ILE A 479 -18.42 -5.77 -7.28
N LEU A 480 -18.65 -4.71 -8.05
CA LEU A 480 -18.58 -3.35 -7.54
C LEU A 480 -19.95 -2.98 -6.98
N LYS A 481 -20.04 -2.79 -5.66
CA LYS A 481 -21.29 -2.47 -4.98
C LYS A 481 -21.24 -1.03 -4.51
N VAL A 482 -22.18 -0.22 -4.99
CA VAL A 482 -22.32 1.14 -4.50
C VAL A 482 -22.83 1.09 -3.07
N THR A 483 -22.10 1.70 -2.16
CA THR A 483 -22.56 1.96 -0.79
C THR A 483 -23.23 3.33 -0.77
N ASN A 484 -24.48 3.39 -1.23
CA ASN A 484 -25.28 4.62 -1.25
C ASN A 484 -26.65 4.34 -0.65
N ASP A 485 -26.86 4.79 0.58
CA ASP A 485 -28.19 5.14 1.07
C ASP A 485 -28.05 6.52 1.70
N GLY A 486 -28.21 7.64 0.98
CA GLY A 486 -28.15 8.98 1.57
C GLY A 486 -26.82 9.44 2.21
N SER A 487 -26.62 10.76 2.28
CA SER A 487 -25.51 11.36 3.05
C SER A 487 -25.44 10.90 4.51
N ALA A 488 -26.56 10.41 5.03
CA ALA A 488 -26.69 9.85 6.36
C ALA A 488 -25.92 8.54 6.55
N TRP A 489 -25.69 7.73 5.53
CA TRP A 489 -25.15 6.39 5.72
C TRP A 489 -23.71 6.20 5.24
N ARG A 490 -23.04 7.26 4.78
CA ARG A 490 -21.61 7.21 4.37
C ARG A 490 -20.69 6.59 5.44
N ASN A 491 -21.13 6.51 6.69
CA ASN A 491 -20.28 6.33 7.87
C ASN A 491 -20.79 5.27 8.85
N PHE A 492 -21.58 4.31 8.40
CA PHE A 492 -21.94 3.15 9.24
C PHE A 492 -20.73 2.27 9.59
N GLY A 493 -19.60 2.42 8.90
CA GLY A 493 -18.36 1.76 9.30
C GLY A 493 -17.64 2.42 10.48
N THR A 494 -18.15 3.56 10.97
CA THR A 494 -17.66 4.24 12.18
C THR A 494 -18.28 3.69 13.45
N ILE A 495 -19.10 2.65 13.37
CA ILE A 495 -19.82 2.20 14.55
C ILE A 495 -18.83 1.53 15.52
N GLY A 496 -19.00 1.75 16.83
CA GLY A 496 -18.35 1.00 17.92
C GLY A 496 -18.47 -0.54 17.81
N ILE A 497 -19.13 -1.07 16.77
CA ILE A 497 -19.06 -2.46 16.32
C ILE A 497 -17.62 -2.99 16.21
N LEU A 498 -16.66 -2.16 15.78
CA LEU A 498 -15.26 -2.60 15.63
C LEU A 498 -14.61 -2.99 16.98
N GLN A 499 -15.31 -2.75 18.11
CA GLN A 499 -14.83 -3.03 19.46
C GLN A 499 -15.23 -4.42 20.00
N TYR A 500 -16.22 -5.11 19.42
CA TYR A 500 -16.81 -6.32 20.04
C TYR A 500 -15.89 -7.56 20.11
N ASP A 501 -14.59 -7.43 19.80
CA ASP A 501 -13.59 -8.49 20.04
C ASP A 501 -12.20 -7.97 20.45
N ALA A 502 -12.04 -6.65 20.66
CA ALA A 502 -10.72 -6.09 21.00
C ALA A 502 -10.43 -6.08 22.51
N ASP A 503 -11.46 -6.02 23.35
CA ASP A 503 -11.32 -5.72 24.79
C ASP A 503 -11.50 -6.92 25.74
N GLU A 504 -11.85 -8.12 25.28
CA GLU A 504 -11.99 -9.29 26.18
C GLU A 504 -10.65 -9.91 26.67
N ASN A 505 -9.48 -9.33 26.37
CA ASN A 505 -8.20 -9.86 26.85
C ASN A 505 -7.36 -8.91 27.71
N TRP A 506 -7.90 -7.77 28.14
CA TRP A 506 -7.21 -6.90 29.08
C TRP A 506 -8.19 -6.34 30.10
N VAL A 507 -8.37 -7.05 31.22
CA VAL A 507 -8.31 -6.50 32.60
C VAL A 507 -8.71 -7.60 33.61
N ASN A 508 -7.79 -7.84 34.56
CA ASN A 508 -7.94 -8.56 35.84
C ASN A 508 -8.19 -10.08 35.81
N GLY A 509 -7.11 -10.85 35.82
CA GLY A 509 -7.10 -12.25 36.26
C GLY A 509 -5.78 -12.57 36.95
N GLU A 510 -5.82 -12.70 38.28
CA GLU A 510 -4.74 -13.28 39.07
C GLU A 510 -4.32 -14.64 38.49
N ALA A 511 -3.04 -14.96 38.66
CA ALA A 511 -2.43 -16.22 38.24
C ALA A 511 -3.25 -17.44 38.71
N ALA A 512 -3.99 -18.04 37.79
CA ALA A 512 -4.56 -19.36 37.94
C ALA A 512 -4.10 -20.21 36.75
N ASP A 513 -3.31 -21.23 37.06
CA ASP A 513 -2.77 -22.22 36.12
C ASP A 513 -3.85 -22.80 35.19
N PRO A 514 -3.62 -22.83 33.86
CA PRO A 514 -4.46 -23.59 32.95
C PRO A 514 -3.97 -25.05 32.82
N PRO A 515 -4.87 -25.96 32.42
CA PRO A 515 -4.83 -27.35 32.83
C PRO A 515 -3.87 -28.19 32.00
N HIS A 516 -3.24 -29.16 32.68
CA HIS A 516 -2.44 -30.22 32.10
C HIS A 516 -3.20 -30.99 31.01
N HIS A 517 -2.90 -30.70 29.75
CA HIS A 517 -2.89 -31.70 28.69
C HIS A 517 -1.45 -31.94 28.25
N ARG A 518 -0.96 -33.15 28.57
CA ARG A 518 0.36 -33.67 28.24
C ARG A 518 0.64 -33.51 26.74
N LEU A 519 1.50 -32.56 26.40
CA LEU A 519 2.42 -32.66 25.29
C LEU A 519 3.78 -32.99 25.91
N ASP A 520 4.25 -34.20 25.64
CA ASP A 520 5.47 -34.74 26.20
C ASP A 520 6.71 -33.92 25.77
N ALA A 521 7.59 -33.70 26.75
CA ALA A 521 8.97 -33.19 26.68
C ALA A 521 9.21 -31.75 26.16
N GLN A 522 9.56 -30.86 27.09
CA GLN A 522 10.36 -29.65 26.83
C GLN A 522 11.63 -30.02 26.05
N THR A 523 11.68 -29.78 24.75
CA THR A 523 12.95 -29.67 24.03
C THR A 523 13.56 -28.32 24.40
N THR A 524 14.50 -28.35 25.33
CA THR A 524 15.38 -27.22 25.66
C THR A 524 16.17 -26.85 24.40
N SER A 525 16.19 -25.57 24.04
CA SER A 525 16.95 -25.12 22.86
C SER A 525 18.43 -25.18 23.17
N ALA A 526 19.25 -25.60 22.20
CA ALA A 526 20.70 -25.57 22.31
C ALA A 526 21.25 -24.16 22.64
N MET A 527 20.48 -23.11 22.33
CA MET A 527 20.82 -21.71 22.56
C MET A 527 20.39 -21.16 23.94
N ASP A 528 19.69 -21.94 24.77
CA ASP A 528 19.18 -21.47 26.07
C ASP A 528 20.30 -20.98 27.01
N PHE A 529 21.54 -21.47 26.85
CA PHE A 529 22.69 -21.00 27.64
C PHE A 529 23.01 -19.51 27.40
N LEU A 530 22.63 -18.93 26.27
CA LEU A 530 22.89 -17.50 25.98
C LEU A 530 22.10 -16.58 26.92
N LYS A 531 20.92 -17.03 27.39
CA LYS A 531 20.05 -16.27 28.31
C LYS A 531 20.75 -15.99 29.64
N THR A 532 21.67 -16.86 30.07
CA THR A 532 22.43 -16.67 31.32
C THR A 532 23.56 -15.64 31.18
N LEU A 533 23.86 -15.20 29.95
CA LEU A 533 24.96 -14.28 29.65
C LEU A 533 24.49 -12.83 29.52
N ILE A 534 23.20 -12.53 29.75
CA ILE A 534 22.69 -11.14 29.70
C ILE A 534 23.46 -10.27 30.70
N GLY A 535 24.08 -9.21 30.21
CA GLY A 535 24.93 -8.29 30.97
C GLY A 535 26.42 -8.65 31.00
N ALA A 536 26.83 -9.78 30.41
CA ALA A 536 28.24 -10.14 30.28
C ALA A 536 28.98 -9.11 29.40
N ARG A 537 30.13 -8.67 29.89
CA ARG A 537 30.97 -7.62 29.28
C ARG A 537 32.44 -7.83 29.63
N LYS A 538 33.33 -7.14 28.94
CA LYS A 538 34.78 -7.23 29.20
C LYS A 538 35.12 -7.10 30.69
N GLY A 539 35.92 -8.04 31.18
CA GLY A 539 36.34 -8.12 32.58
C GLY A 539 35.41 -8.93 33.49
N THR A 540 34.29 -9.46 32.97
CA THR A 540 33.38 -10.34 33.72
C THR A 540 33.67 -11.81 33.48
N THR A 541 33.22 -12.67 34.41
CA THR A 541 33.27 -14.13 34.28
C THR A 541 31.85 -14.67 34.46
N PHE A 542 31.34 -15.37 33.46
CA PHE A 542 30.01 -16.00 33.47
C PHE A 542 30.13 -17.43 32.96
N LYS A 543 29.46 -18.37 33.63
CA LYS A 543 29.37 -19.75 33.18
C LYS A 543 28.67 -19.81 31.81
N GLY A 544 29.37 -20.31 30.79
CA GLY A 544 28.87 -20.39 29.41
C GLY A 544 29.58 -19.44 28.42
N ILE A 545 30.45 -18.53 28.89
CA ILE A 545 31.28 -17.69 28.01
C ILE A 545 32.20 -18.54 27.14
N SER A 546 32.75 -19.62 27.69
CA SER A 546 33.56 -20.59 26.93
C SER A 546 32.78 -21.19 25.75
N GLN A 547 31.48 -21.41 25.90
CA GLN A 547 30.58 -21.89 24.84
C GLN A 547 30.28 -20.76 23.83
N LEU A 548 30.06 -19.53 24.30
CA LEU A 548 29.89 -18.36 23.43
C LEU A 548 31.12 -18.11 22.55
N LYS A 549 32.34 -18.25 23.09
CA LYS A 549 33.59 -18.13 22.31
C LYS A 549 33.64 -19.15 21.17
N LYS A 550 33.27 -20.41 21.46
CA LYS A 550 33.19 -21.46 20.42
C LYS A 550 32.13 -21.15 19.37
N TYR A 551 30.96 -20.65 19.77
CA TYR A 551 29.89 -20.27 18.87
C TYR A 551 30.31 -19.14 17.91
N LEU A 552 30.87 -18.05 18.45
CA LEU A 552 31.32 -16.91 17.64
C LEU A 552 32.54 -17.25 16.77
N SER A 553 33.44 -18.11 17.23
CA SER A 553 34.56 -18.61 16.42
C SER A 553 34.06 -19.39 15.20
N ARG A 554 33.10 -20.30 15.37
CA ARG A 554 32.50 -21.07 14.26
C ARG A 554 31.85 -20.18 13.22
N LEU A 555 31.17 -19.12 13.64
CA LEU A 555 30.52 -18.16 12.74
C LEU A 555 31.50 -17.12 12.15
N GLY A 556 32.79 -17.23 12.46
CA GLY A 556 33.85 -16.40 11.89
C GLY A 556 34.10 -15.06 12.59
N TYR A 557 33.46 -14.79 13.74
CA TYR A 557 33.60 -13.50 14.44
C TYR A 557 34.88 -13.39 15.28
N MET A 558 35.46 -14.53 15.67
CA MET A 558 36.72 -14.61 16.42
C MET A 558 37.86 -15.06 15.51
N ASN A 559 39.00 -14.37 15.59
CA ASN A 559 40.23 -14.80 14.94
C ASN A 559 40.98 -15.68 15.94
N ASP A 560 40.80 -16.99 15.84
CA ASP A 560 41.61 -17.93 16.60
C ASP A 560 42.94 -18.09 15.85
N ASP A 561 44.03 -17.55 16.40
CA ASP A 561 45.36 -17.91 15.93
C ASP A 561 45.44 -19.44 15.99
N ILE A 562 45.73 -20.06 14.85
CA ILE A 562 45.86 -21.52 14.66
C ILE A 562 46.90 -22.13 15.65
N ASN A 563 47.70 -21.28 16.30
CA ASN A 563 48.70 -21.64 17.30
C ASN A 563 48.30 -21.39 18.76
N THR A 564 47.07 -20.96 19.06
CA THR A 564 46.63 -20.77 20.46
C THR A 564 46.21 -22.11 21.05
N PRO A 565 46.88 -22.63 22.11
CA PRO A 565 46.48 -23.89 22.71
C PRO A 565 45.04 -23.81 23.24
N THR A 566 44.29 -24.89 23.09
CA THR A 566 42.92 -25.11 23.60
C THR A 566 42.72 -24.78 25.09
N ASN A 567 43.80 -24.55 25.84
CA ASN A 567 43.82 -24.16 27.25
C ASN A 567 43.39 -22.70 27.57
N GLN A 568 43.02 -21.87 26.59
CA GLN A 568 42.53 -20.50 26.83
C GLN A 568 41.01 -20.29 26.64
N ILE A 569 40.24 -21.31 26.21
CA ILE A 569 38.77 -21.21 26.18
C ILE A 569 38.23 -21.34 27.61
N ASN A 570 38.23 -20.23 28.31
CA ASN A 570 37.68 -20.08 29.66
C ASN A 570 36.38 -19.26 29.65
N ASP A 571 35.73 -19.19 30.81
CA ASP A 571 34.51 -18.43 31.02
C ASP A 571 34.77 -16.92 31.29
N PHE A 572 35.96 -16.41 30.96
CA PHE A 572 36.32 -14.99 31.14
C PHE A 572 36.05 -14.18 29.87
N PHE A 573 35.38 -13.04 30.00
CA PHE A 573 35.08 -12.13 28.89
C PHE A 573 36.28 -11.23 28.60
N ASP A 574 37.15 -11.67 27.69
CA ASP A 574 38.34 -10.93 27.28
C ASP A 574 38.07 -9.89 26.16
N GLY A 575 39.11 -9.13 25.80
CA GLY A 575 39.01 -8.13 24.73
C GLY A 575 38.81 -8.74 23.34
N LYS A 576 39.18 -10.00 23.10
CA LYS A 576 38.95 -10.67 21.81
C LYS A 576 37.46 -10.98 21.65
N LEU A 577 36.82 -11.46 22.72
CA LEU A 577 35.37 -11.70 22.74
C LEU A 577 34.58 -10.39 22.62
N GLU A 578 35.01 -9.30 23.27
CA GLU A 578 34.38 -7.98 23.11
C GLU A 578 34.37 -7.53 21.64
N LEU A 579 35.50 -7.70 20.93
CA LEU A 579 35.59 -7.35 19.52
C LEU A 579 34.68 -8.23 18.65
N ALA A 580 34.59 -9.53 18.96
CA ALA A 580 33.70 -10.45 18.26
C ALA A 580 32.22 -10.09 18.45
N VAL A 581 31.81 -9.74 19.67
CA VAL A 581 30.44 -9.27 19.96
C VAL A 581 30.16 -7.96 19.23
N LYS A 582 31.10 -7.01 19.19
CA LYS A 582 30.94 -5.76 18.41
C LYS A 582 30.77 -6.01 16.92
N ARG A 583 31.51 -6.97 16.36
CA ARG A 583 31.37 -7.38 14.95
C ARG A 583 30.00 -8.01 14.69
N TYR A 584 29.54 -8.88 15.58
CA TYR A 584 28.19 -9.47 15.51
C TYR A 584 27.10 -8.40 15.55
N GLN A 585 27.19 -7.48 16.51
CA GLN A 585 26.27 -6.35 16.62
C GLN A 585 26.28 -5.48 15.36
N THR A 586 27.46 -5.25 14.76
CA THR A 586 27.59 -4.49 13.52
C THR A 586 26.90 -5.20 12.36
N PHE A 587 27.14 -6.50 12.19
CA PHE A 587 26.55 -7.31 11.11
C PHE A 587 25.02 -7.30 11.16
N PHE A 588 24.45 -7.45 12.36
CA PHE A 588 22.99 -7.45 12.57
C PHE A 588 22.38 -6.08 12.86
N LYS A 589 23.15 -4.99 12.68
CA LYS A 589 22.71 -3.59 12.90
C LYS A 589 22.13 -3.34 14.30
N LEU A 590 22.67 -4.00 15.31
CA LEU A 590 22.38 -3.79 16.73
C LEU A 590 23.21 -2.63 17.29
N ALA A 591 22.88 -2.18 18.51
CA ALA A 591 23.70 -1.21 19.24
C ALA A 591 25.11 -1.79 19.50
N VAL A 592 26.14 -1.19 18.88
CA VAL A 592 27.51 -1.68 18.97
C VAL A 592 28.15 -1.24 20.29
N ASN A 593 27.94 -2.02 21.34
CA ASN A 593 28.43 -1.73 22.70
C ASN A 593 29.41 -2.79 23.23
N GLY A 594 29.53 -3.96 22.58
CA GLY A 594 30.39 -5.07 23.01
C GLY A 594 29.91 -5.79 24.27
N VAL A 595 28.64 -5.60 24.64
CA VAL A 595 27.97 -6.21 25.79
C VAL A 595 26.97 -7.23 25.28
N MET A 596 26.83 -8.36 25.98
CA MET A 596 25.75 -9.32 25.76
C MET A 596 24.44 -8.75 26.34
N ASP A 597 23.88 -7.71 25.73
CA ASP A 597 22.59 -7.16 26.13
C ASP A 597 21.41 -8.05 25.67
N ALA A 598 20.20 -7.73 26.14
CA ALA A 598 19.01 -8.53 25.85
C ALA A 598 18.74 -8.67 24.35
N ASN A 599 19.01 -7.62 23.55
CA ASN A 599 18.80 -7.63 22.10
C ASN A 599 19.86 -8.50 21.39
N THR A 600 21.12 -8.41 21.83
CA THR A 600 22.22 -9.23 21.32
C THR A 600 21.99 -10.71 21.60
N VAL A 601 21.59 -11.03 22.84
CA VAL A 601 21.24 -12.40 23.24
C VAL A 601 20.02 -12.89 22.47
N ALA A 602 18.96 -12.08 22.35
CA ALA A 602 17.76 -12.46 21.60
C ALA A 602 18.10 -12.75 20.13
N GLN A 603 18.92 -11.90 19.49
CA GLN A 603 19.33 -12.10 18.11
C GLN A 603 20.24 -13.34 17.95
N MET A 604 21.19 -13.57 18.85
CA MET A 604 22.07 -14.75 18.83
C MET A 604 21.31 -16.06 19.09
N SER A 605 20.20 -16.00 19.83
CA SER A 605 19.38 -17.17 20.17
C SER A 605 18.43 -17.59 19.04
N ARG A 606 18.39 -16.84 17.92
CA ARG A 606 17.52 -17.17 16.78
C ARG A 606 18.14 -18.28 15.94
N PRO A 607 17.34 -19.26 15.49
CA PRO A 607 17.82 -20.31 14.58
C PRO A 607 18.43 -19.72 13.30
N ARG A 608 19.50 -20.34 12.80
CA ARG A 608 20.28 -19.80 11.66
C ARG A 608 21.05 -20.84 10.87
N CYS A 609 21.56 -20.41 9.72
CA CYS A 609 22.60 -21.10 8.97
C CYS A 609 23.94 -21.08 9.74
N GLY A 610 24.67 -22.19 9.61
CA GLY A 610 25.98 -22.43 10.22
C GLY A 610 27.18 -22.02 9.37
N VAL A 611 26.97 -21.54 8.14
CA VAL A 611 28.04 -20.98 7.30
C VAL A 611 28.62 -19.70 7.97
N PRO A 612 29.94 -19.51 8.03
CA PRO A 612 30.53 -18.33 8.65
C PRO A 612 30.08 -17.01 8.00
N ASP A 613 29.77 -16.01 8.82
CA ASP A 613 29.43 -14.65 8.35
C ASP A 613 30.68 -13.87 7.90
N PHE A 614 31.81 -14.21 8.50
CA PHE A 614 33.11 -13.58 8.25
C PHE A 614 34.15 -14.65 7.92
N HIS A 615 35.04 -14.33 6.99
CA HIS A 615 36.13 -15.23 6.59
C HIS A 615 37.49 -14.56 6.82
N LEU A 616 38.48 -15.36 7.26
CA LEU A 616 39.85 -14.90 7.48
C LEU A 616 40.60 -14.79 6.15
N ASN A 617 41.22 -13.64 5.89
CA ASN A 617 42.15 -13.49 4.78
C ASN A 617 43.55 -13.97 5.22
N SER A 618 43.99 -15.12 4.69
CA SER A 618 45.28 -15.74 5.00
C SER A 618 46.51 -14.87 4.69
N SER A 619 46.35 -13.78 3.93
CA SER A 619 47.44 -12.88 3.54
C SER A 619 47.78 -11.86 4.63
N ASN A 620 46.78 -11.34 5.35
CA ASN A 620 46.92 -10.16 6.22
C ASN A 620 46.34 -10.35 7.64
N ASN A 621 45.77 -11.51 7.98
CA ASN A 621 45.19 -11.80 9.30
C ASN A 621 44.06 -10.82 9.75
N GLU A 622 43.46 -10.09 8.79
CA GLU A 622 42.34 -9.17 9.02
C GLU A 622 41.00 -9.84 8.70
N LEU A 623 40.00 -9.56 9.54
CA LEU A 623 38.63 -10.04 9.39
C LEU A 623 37.87 -9.05 8.49
N PHE A 624 37.61 -9.43 7.24
CA PHE A 624 36.90 -8.55 6.29
C PHE A 624 35.41 -8.87 6.25
N LEU A 625 34.58 -7.84 6.45
CA LEU A 625 33.23 -7.80 5.94
C LEU A 625 33.39 -7.41 4.45
N GLN A 626 33.02 -8.27 3.50
CA GLN A 626 32.75 -7.78 2.15
C GLN A 626 31.47 -6.95 2.22
N VAL A 627 31.58 -5.71 2.74
CA VAL A 627 30.55 -4.71 2.52
C VAL A 627 30.52 -4.50 1.00
N PRO A 628 29.40 -4.77 0.33
CA PRO A 628 29.31 -4.49 -1.09
C PRO A 628 29.66 -3.00 -1.34
N PRO A 629 30.38 -2.67 -2.43
CA PRO A 629 30.55 -1.28 -2.83
C PRO A 629 29.16 -0.67 -2.99
N LEU A 630 28.86 0.39 -2.21
CA LEU A 630 27.71 1.31 -2.07
C LEU A 630 26.41 1.17 -2.91
N ALA A 631 26.18 0.05 -3.61
CA ALA A 631 25.23 -0.11 -4.70
C ALA A 631 24.81 -1.58 -4.98
N SER A 632 25.41 -2.61 -4.36
CA SER A 632 24.91 -3.99 -4.50
C SER A 632 24.25 -4.51 -3.23
N HIS A 633 23.11 -5.19 -3.40
CA HIS A 633 22.29 -5.72 -2.30
C HIS A 633 22.79 -7.09 -1.79
N PHE A 634 23.61 -7.82 -2.57
CA PHE A 634 24.00 -9.22 -2.33
C PHE A 634 25.51 -9.36 -2.03
N THR A 635 25.91 -10.52 -1.50
CA THR A 635 27.30 -10.87 -1.15
C THR A 635 27.69 -12.25 -1.73
N PHE A 636 28.99 -12.49 -1.97
CA PHE A 636 29.53 -13.77 -2.44
C PHE A 636 30.46 -14.41 -1.41
N LEU A 637 30.68 -15.72 -1.53
CA LEU A 637 31.71 -16.41 -0.76
C LEU A 637 33.11 -15.94 -1.19
N PRO A 638 34.13 -15.96 -0.30
CA PRO A 638 35.47 -15.50 -0.63
C PRO A 638 36.05 -16.18 -1.87
N GLY A 639 36.59 -15.36 -2.78
CA GLY A 639 37.16 -15.83 -4.06
C GLY A 639 36.13 -16.04 -5.16
N ASP A 640 34.88 -15.62 -4.95
CA ASP A 640 33.74 -15.73 -5.88
C ASP A 640 33.66 -17.10 -6.56
N PRO A 641 33.65 -18.21 -5.78
CA PRO A 641 33.64 -19.55 -6.34
C PRO A 641 32.36 -19.80 -7.13
N LYS A 642 32.46 -20.54 -8.23
CA LYS A 642 31.33 -20.84 -9.12
C LYS A 642 31.46 -22.23 -9.73
N TRP A 643 30.31 -22.80 -10.08
CA TRP A 643 30.27 -24.04 -10.82
C TRP A 643 30.75 -23.84 -12.27
N PRO A 644 31.65 -24.69 -12.78
CA PRO A 644 32.04 -24.66 -14.19
C PRO A 644 30.98 -25.31 -15.10
N LYS A 645 30.01 -26.02 -14.53
CA LYS A 645 28.96 -26.75 -15.25
C LYS A 645 27.68 -25.93 -15.29
N ARG A 646 27.00 -25.94 -16.45
CA ARG A 646 25.68 -25.30 -16.63
C ARG A 646 24.50 -26.21 -16.24
N ASN A 647 24.71 -27.52 -16.29
CA ASN A 647 23.72 -28.52 -15.88
C ASN A 647 24.24 -29.22 -14.63
N LEU A 648 23.58 -28.99 -13.51
CA LEU A 648 23.89 -29.60 -12.23
C LEU A 648 22.88 -30.70 -11.91
N THR A 649 23.37 -31.81 -11.38
CA THR A 649 22.54 -32.88 -10.81
C THR A 649 22.45 -32.70 -9.29
N TYR A 650 21.33 -33.08 -8.67
CA TYR A 650 21.18 -33.11 -7.21
C TYR A 650 20.61 -34.46 -6.75
N SER A 651 21.12 -35.01 -5.65
CA SER A 651 20.63 -36.27 -5.07
C SER A 651 21.18 -36.52 -3.66
N PHE A 652 20.63 -37.51 -2.96
CA PHE A 652 21.15 -37.99 -1.67
C PHE A 652 22.42 -38.88 -1.78
N ARG A 653 22.92 -39.21 -2.99
CA ARG A 653 24.04 -40.17 -3.16
C ARG A 653 25.12 -39.72 -4.14
N ARG A 654 24.81 -39.68 -5.43
CA ARG A 654 25.77 -39.35 -6.51
C ARG A 654 25.19 -38.22 -7.36
N ALA A 655 25.62 -37.01 -7.06
CA ALA A 655 25.20 -35.79 -7.75
C ALA A 655 26.23 -34.67 -7.55
N ASP A 656 26.09 -33.60 -8.33
CA ASP A 656 26.89 -32.38 -8.19
C ASP A 656 26.53 -31.65 -6.88
N ILE A 657 25.25 -31.63 -6.49
CA ILE A 657 24.78 -31.13 -5.19
C ILE A 657 24.30 -32.32 -4.35
N LYS A 658 24.89 -32.49 -3.17
CA LYS A 658 24.60 -33.61 -2.26
C LYS A 658 23.85 -33.10 -1.05
N ILE A 659 22.65 -33.61 -0.82
CA ILE A 659 21.80 -33.19 0.29
C ILE A 659 21.70 -34.35 1.28
N SER A 660 21.83 -34.07 2.58
CA SER A 660 21.62 -35.06 3.64
C SER A 660 21.21 -34.41 4.96
N PHE A 661 20.48 -35.13 5.80
CA PHE A 661 20.30 -34.77 7.21
C PHE A 661 21.44 -35.37 8.01
N GLN A 662 22.12 -34.55 8.82
CA GLN A 662 23.18 -34.97 9.72
C GLN A 662 22.80 -34.62 11.15
N TYR A 663 23.42 -35.27 12.13
CA TYR A 663 23.07 -35.11 13.54
C TYR A 663 24.34 -34.82 14.32
N ARG A 664 24.33 -33.75 15.12
CA ARG A 664 25.45 -33.37 16.00
C ARG A 664 26.79 -33.40 15.26
N ASP A 665 27.81 -34.04 15.82
CA ASP A 665 29.09 -34.26 15.14
C ASP A 665 28.97 -35.33 14.05
N HIS A 666 29.25 -34.91 12.82
CA HIS A 666 29.13 -35.71 11.60
C HIS A 666 30.41 -35.70 10.75
N GLY A 667 31.55 -35.32 11.33
CA GLY A 667 32.88 -35.59 10.79
C GLY A 667 33.39 -34.63 9.70
N ASP A 668 32.71 -33.51 9.46
CA ASP A 668 33.13 -32.48 8.50
C ASP A 668 33.69 -31.19 9.14
N GLY A 669 33.80 -31.17 10.47
CA GLY A 669 34.29 -30.04 11.24
C GLY A 669 33.22 -29.00 11.61
N SER A 670 31.97 -29.17 11.17
CA SER A 670 30.84 -28.27 11.44
C SER A 670 29.70 -28.98 12.17
N PRO A 671 29.91 -29.42 13.43
CA PRO A 671 28.90 -30.19 14.17
C PRO A 671 27.65 -29.35 14.48
N PHE A 672 26.48 -29.96 14.34
CA PHE A 672 25.20 -29.38 14.77
C PHE A 672 25.05 -29.36 16.30
N ASP A 673 24.17 -28.49 16.78
CA ASP A 673 23.96 -28.20 18.20
C ASP A 673 22.68 -28.81 18.78
N GLY A 674 21.84 -29.43 17.96
CA GLY A 674 20.55 -29.97 18.35
C GLY A 674 19.44 -28.92 18.21
N PRO A 675 18.27 -29.13 18.83
CA PRO A 675 17.08 -28.34 18.51
C PRO A 675 17.21 -26.82 18.76
N GLY A 676 16.73 -26.02 17.80
CA GLY A 676 16.53 -24.58 17.87
C GLY A 676 17.76 -23.71 17.61
N GLY A 677 18.83 -24.28 17.05
CA GLY A 677 20.13 -23.62 16.88
C GLY A 677 20.56 -23.46 15.41
N ILE A 678 21.56 -24.24 15.00
CA ILE A 678 22.05 -24.28 13.63
C ILE A 678 21.18 -25.22 12.80
N LEU A 679 20.45 -24.68 11.83
CA LEU A 679 19.47 -25.42 11.03
C LEU A 679 20.10 -26.22 9.89
N GLY A 680 21.24 -25.76 9.40
CA GLY A 680 21.91 -26.32 8.24
C GLY A 680 23.19 -25.57 7.95
N HIS A 681 23.99 -26.15 7.06
CA HIS A 681 25.14 -25.49 6.46
C HIS A 681 25.43 -26.11 5.10
N ALA A 682 26.15 -25.35 4.27
CA ALA A 682 26.55 -25.78 2.94
C ALA A 682 28.04 -25.54 2.67
N ALA A 683 28.63 -26.48 1.95
CA ALA A 683 29.95 -26.32 1.36
C ALA A 683 29.89 -25.41 0.12
N PRO A 684 30.97 -24.68 -0.19
CA PRO A 684 31.04 -23.83 -1.38
C PRO A 684 30.87 -24.63 -2.70
N PRO A 685 30.72 -23.95 -3.85
CA PRO A 685 30.64 -24.57 -5.16
C PRO A 685 31.72 -25.63 -5.42
N THR A 686 31.41 -26.61 -6.28
CA THR A 686 32.19 -27.83 -6.60
C THR A 686 32.20 -28.94 -5.53
N ASP A 687 32.02 -28.58 -4.26
CA ASP A 687 31.72 -29.56 -3.21
C ASP A 687 30.20 -29.72 -3.03
N ALA A 688 29.49 -28.61 -2.76
CA ALA A 688 28.04 -28.49 -2.58
C ALA A 688 27.39 -29.64 -1.81
N ARG A 689 28.02 -30.05 -0.72
CA ARG A 689 27.32 -30.74 0.37
C ARG A 689 26.44 -29.73 1.08
N ILE A 690 25.15 -30.05 1.17
CA ILE A 690 24.16 -29.33 1.97
C ILE A 690 23.74 -30.28 3.08
N HIS A 691 24.00 -29.89 4.31
CA HIS A 691 23.60 -30.63 5.49
C HIS A 691 22.48 -29.89 6.20
N TYR A 692 21.40 -30.59 6.52
CA TYR A 692 20.36 -30.11 7.43
C TYR A 692 20.56 -30.73 8.80
N ASP A 693 20.27 -29.99 9.87
CA ASP A 693 20.25 -30.58 11.20
C ASP A 693 19.04 -31.50 11.36
N GLY A 694 19.30 -32.81 11.43
CA GLY A 694 18.29 -33.83 11.59
C GLY A 694 17.61 -33.82 12.96
N ASP A 695 18.17 -33.13 13.96
CA ASP A 695 17.55 -32.94 15.27
C ASP A 695 16.39 -31.91 15.24
N GLU A 696 16.21 -31.18 14.12
CA GLU A 696 15.15 -30.19 13.94
C GLU A 696 13.83 -30.77 13.41
N ARG A 697 12.73 -30.07 13.69
CA ARG A 697 11.41 -30.44 13.18
C ARG A 697 11.17 -29.84 11.79
N TRP A 698 11.35 -30.64 10.75
CA TRP A 698 11.18 -30.21 9.35
C TRP A 698 9.76 -30.45 8.82
N VAL A 699 9.25 -29.47 8.08
CA VAL A 699 7.99 -29.57 7.32
C VAL A 699 8.14 -28.96 5.94
N ASP A 700 7.26 -29.36 5.02
CA ASP A 700 7.05 -28.65 3.76
C ASP A 700 5.85 -27.70 3.95
N GLY A 701 6.10 -26.48 4.42
CA GLY A 701 5.07 -25.45 4.59
C GLY A 701 5.18 -24.65 5.88
N VAL A 702 4.20 -23.77 6.09
CA VAL A 702 4.07 -22.92 7.28
C VAL A 702 3.37 -23.73 8.38
N THR A 703 4.14 -24.42 9.22
CA THR A 703 3.61 -25.15 10.39
C THR A 703 4.18 -24.57 11.68
N PRO A 704 3.34 -24.21 12.68
CA PRO A 704 3.83 -23.73 13.97
C PRO A 704 4.79 -24.72 14.64
N GLY A 705 5.91 -24.21 15.14
CA GLY A 705 6.91 -25.02 15.84
C GLY A 705 7.74 -25.94 14.93
N ALA A 706 7.75 -25.72 13.61
CA ALA A 706 8.57 -26.46 12.66
C ALA A 706 9.25 -25.53 11.64
N PHE A 707 10.36 -25.97 11.06
CA PHE A 707 11.10 -25.24 10.03
C PHE A 707 10.67 -25.68 8.64
N ASP A 708 10.43 -24.70 7.76
CA ASP A 708 10.13 -24.96 6.37
C ASP A 708 11.41 -25.44 5.64
N LEU A 709 11.41 -26.71 5.23
CA LEU A 709 12.54 -27.36 4.56
C LEU A 709 12.90 -26.65 3.25
N GLN A 710 11.90 -26.10 2.54
CA GLN A 710 12.17 -25.39 1.28
C GLN A 710 12.90 -24.07 1.53
N THR A 711 12.57 -23.34 2.59
CA THR A 711 13.23 -22.07 2.93
C THR A 711 14.69 -22.29 3.29
N VAL A 712 14.97 -23.22 4.22
CA VAL A 712 16.36 -23.53 4.59
C VAL A 712 17.10 -24.15 3.40
N GLY A 713 16.47 -25.06 2.67
CA GLY A 713 17.09 -25.66 1.49
C GLY A 713 17.43 -24.67 0.39
N LEU A 714 16.58 -23.65 0.17
CA LEU A 714 16.85 -22.58 -0.79
C LEU A 714 18.01 -21.68 -0.33
N HIS A 715 18.09 -21.41 0.98
CA HIS A 715 19.21 -20.69 1.59
C HIS A 715 20.55 -21.44 1.39
N GLU A 716 20.60 -22.71 1.80
CA GLU A 716 21.80 -23.53 1.66
C GLU A 716 22.20 -23.76 0.20
N LEU A 717 21.21 -23.82 -0.71
CA LEU A 717 21.46 -23.88 -2.14
C LEU A 717 22.13 -22.60 -2.65
N GLY A 718 21.78 -21.44 -2.11
CA GLY A 718 22.45 -20.17 -2.44
C GLY A 718 23.95 -20.23 -2.13
N HIS A 719 24.33 -20.77 -0.97
CA HIS A 719 25.73 -21.02 -0.61
C HIS A 719 26.42 -22.04 -1.52
N ALA A 720 25.76 -23.16 -1.80
CA ALA A 720 26.25 -24.17 -2.74
C ALA A 720 26.46 -23.63 -4.17
N LEU A 721 25.81 -22.52 -4.51
CA LEU A 721 25.96 -21.80 -5.77
C LEU A 721 26.93 -20.59 -5.67
N GLY A 722 27.42 -20.23 -4.49
CA GLY A 722 28.47 -19.23 -4.29
C GLY A 722 28.01 -17.91 -3.66
N LEU A 723 26.74 -17.77 -3.28
CA LEU A 723 26.27 -16.61 -2.52
C LEU A 723 26.77 -16.67 -1.07
N GLY A 724 27.09 -15.49 -0.52
CA GLY A 724 27.36 -15.28 0.89
C GLY A 724 26.12 -14.76 1.63
N HIS A 725 26.22 -14.69 2.95
CA HIS A 725 25.16 -14.07 3.75
C HIS A 725 25.02 -12.56 3.46
N THR A 726 23.79 -12.07 3.50
CA THR A 726 23.46 -10.65 3.38
C THR A 726 22.91 -10.09 4.68
N VAL A 727 22.94 -8.76 4.83
CA VAL A 727 22.35 -8.02 5.97
C VAL A 727 20.88 -7.65 5.73
N HIS A 728 20.32 -8.01 4.57
CA HIS A 728 18.92 -7.75 4.23
C HIS A 728 18.01 -8.87 4.73
N VAL A 729 17.23 -8.58 5.78
CA VAL A 729 16.40 -9.57 6.51
C VAL A 729 15.42 -10.35 5.62
N ASP A 730 14.93 -9.71 4.55
CA ASP A 730 13.95 -10.28 3.62
C ASP A 730 14.56 -11.22 2.58
N ALA A 731 15.88 -11.16 2.35
CA ALA A 731 16.55 -12.05 1.43
C ALA A 731 16.52 -13.50 1.92
N ILE A 732 16.54 -14.44 0.98
CA ILE A 732 16.81 -15.83 1.30
C ILE A 732 18.18 -15.93 1.98
N MET A 733 19.20 -15.23 1.49
CA MET A 733 20.56 -15.28 2.05
C MET A 733 20.75 -14.57 3.40
N TYR A 734 19.70 -14.11 4.07
CA TYR A 734 19.81 -13.65 5.46
C TYR A 734 20.05 -14.85 6.40
N PRO A 735 21.06 -14.82 7.30
CA PRO A 735 21.49 -16.02 8.03
C PRO A 735 20.43 -16.65 8.93
N HIS A 736 19.53 -15.85 9.52
CA HIS A 736 18.51 -16.37 10.44
C HIS A 736 17.24 -16.79 9.71
N VAL A 737 16.71 -17.95 10.09
CA VAL A 737 15.45 -18.48 9.57
C VAL A 737 14.46 -18.59 10.71
N GLN A 738 13.26 -18.09 10.47
CA GLN A 738 12.21 -18.07 11.47
C GLN A 738 11.38 -19.36 11.43
N VAL A 739 11.07 -19.90 12.62
CA VAL A 739 10.16 -21.04 12.78
C VAL A 739 8.80 -20.69 12.18
N GLY A 740 8.21 -21.61 11.42
CA GLY A 740 6.88 -21.46 10.85
C GLY A 740 6.77 -20.37 9.78
N VAL A 741 7.87 -19.94 9.16
CA VAL A 741 7.88 -18.98 8.05
C VAL A 741 8.38 -19.65 6.79
N ARG A 742 7.73 -19.36 5.66
CA ARG A 742 8.24 -19.70 4.32
C ARG A 742 8.73 -18.44 3.63
N LYS A 743 10.00 -18.41 3.22
CA LYS A 743 10.54 -17.37 2.35
C LYS A 743 10.55 -17.86 0.89
N VAL A 744 10.51 -16.90 -0.03
CA VAL A 744 10.68 -17.12 -1.47
C VAL A 744 11.82 -16.24 -1.96
N LEU A 745 12.37 -16.54 -3.15
CA LEU A 745 13.46 -15.76 -3.74
C LEU A 745 13.09 -14.27 -3.81
N GLY A 746 13.88 -13.43 -3.13
CA GLY A 746 13.76 -11.98 -3.18
C GLY A 746 14.57 -11.37 -4.33
N TYR A 747 14.42 -10.06 -4.51
CA TYR A 747 15.19 -9.30 -5.52
C TYR A 747 16.70 -9.49 -5.35
N ASP A 748 17.15 -9.48 -4.09
CA ASP A 748 18.56 -9.63 -3.73
C ASP A 748 19.16 -10.95 -4.21
N ASP A 749 18.47 -12.06 -3.88
CA ASP A 749 18.91 -13.42 -4.21
C ASP A 749 18.96 -13.64 -5.72
N VAL A 750 17.94 -13.15 -6.44
CA VAL A 750 17.87 -13.26 -7.91
C VAL A 750 18.98 -12.47 -8.57
N LEU A 751 19.25 -11.25 -8.09
CA LEU A 751 20.30 -10.41 -8.65
C LEU A 751 21.69 -10.98 -8.36
N GLY A 752 21.92 -11.52 -7.17
CA GLY A 752 23.18 -12.17 -6.80
C GLY A 752 23.49 -13.38 -7.70
N ILE A 753 22.54 -14.30 -7.87
CA ILE A 753 22.73 -15.47 -8.74
C ILE A 753 22.96 -15.05 -10.20
N ARG A 754 22.18 -14.10 -10.72
CA ARG A 754 22.36 -13.59 -12.10
C ARG A 754 23.71 -12.92 -12.31
N THR A 755 24.27 -12.32 -11.26
CA THR A 755 25.59 -11.69 -11.31
C THR A 755 26.71 -12.74 -11.31
N LEU A 756 26.59 -13.81 -10.52
CA LEU A 756 27.56 -14.92 -10.54
C LEU A 756 27.51 -15.74 -11.84
N TYR A 757 26.31 -15.96 -12.36
CA TYR A 757 26.03 -16.79 -13.54
C TYR A 757 25.27 -15.98 -14.59
N PRO A 758 25.94 -15.04 -15.29
CA PRO A 758 25.32 -14.30 -16.37
C PRO A 758 25.00 -15.26 -17.52
N PHE A 759 23.75 -15.26 -17.97
CA PHE A 759 23.27 -16.08 -19.08
C PHE A 759 23.60 -15.47 -20.44
#